data_AF-A0A7V2XFZ4-F1
#
_entry.id   AF-A0A7V2XFZ4-F1
#
_cell.length_a   1.000
_cell.length_b   1.000
_cell.length_c   1.000
_cell.angle_alpha   90.00
_cell.angle_beta   90.00
_cell.angle_gamma   90.00
#
_symmetry.space_group_name_H-M   'P 1'
#
loop_
_entity.id
_entity.type
_entity.pdbx_description
1 polymer ?
#
loop_
_entity_poly.entity_id
_entity_poly.type
_entity_poly.pdbx_seq_one_letter_code
_entity_poly.pdbx_strand_id
1 'polypeptide(L)'
;MVRSCSMLVTLLAAALAALAAEAPAPKAAEPIVAAVRKEVSLSVATGQEKREYGLTRVQRDGQEVVPPANMKLDPKTGVFTWTPTPSQAGDYEIAFLIRNPNAENERTTRRIRVEPPPIVPPGDNSEIAKLLRQWHKEGTAAGNTGDFYDNRDRGHSMLNTAPYPQLDRIEYTKEQLDRRMDWALQLHFLHPHVVFGNSSTASGDPNWGSNPRHALYIPGAAQVLHAQYTRNHLYIYPEHIDHDPGHNGRGRGYGDLFPANTPYFIVSQGSSGSDQPFMRAVPYTLAAFRPEVKRLLIERGLLMPTVQMILRMCYKQVAKPEDYLTGKAHPTVFEGPEVNALKMVQMAHEMQRDNVPPMAQLAAFEEDLALNGQDYFEAPGVSERLFDTPCVIARIHRSTRHTRRMIVSAKASFDANKRPLTFHWVVLRGDAARIRITPVEKDGSVVELLIPWHERFTLPNSGIATNRVDIGLFVHNGAYYSAPAFVCVYSLDDEARTYAPDGRIVEMFYGYGDSTIGYPHAPQKVRDPNYDVTDWAALLALLDPARKDFAAERFRERLSPQAIAALLPLAAELEAAAGKLKEPQQKLDDAQAAANKAAAALNDAKKKLDEARKAAGDKPSDEARKALDLAEAKLKELDDARKKADATLNEARKHLDAAQGGLARVLTSDLPGVRGWAKDHLEAPLNAIRTEHDFYLRHAKAIDDLANACQDAARKKAFLDAREALIRDGIMKAEEGAMRKAGMQEKAVEPTGGATLALSPVIPGPEPPLQRLTKYERSRLEWFNICILQNVLYPGALNRRQHRNFVSVFLTTKKSWRDVYHYDDKGRLTGWTRHEGAERKDFTPDGALVTRKDALGRAIEARTVDYLAEGGERQGRTLKSKPGDTIRHYAYDGDQDRLGRVAHTEKAPQ
;
A
#
# COMPACT_ATOMS: atom_id res chain seq x y z
N MET A 1 18.13 -97.19 -28.73
CA MET A 1 17.11 -96.11 -28.71
C MET A 1 17.60 -95.01 -27.76
N VAL A 2 17.30 -93.74 -28.01
CA VAL A 2 17.86 -92.54 -27.32
C VAL A 2 19.24 -92.10 -27.81
N ARG A 3 19.33 -91.61 -29.06
CA ARG A 3 20.30 -90.57 -29.48
C ARG A 3 20.05 -89.93 -30.86
N SER A 4 19.15 -90.45 -31.69
CA SER A 4 18.83 -89.86 -33.02
C SER A 4 17.59 -88.95 -33.09
N CYS A 5 16.80 -88.77 -32.02
CA CYS A 5 15.61 -87.91 -32.06
C CYS A 5 15.85 -86.47 -31.62
N SER A 6 16.97 -86.17 -30.94
CA SER A 6 17.18 -84.82 -30.39
C SER A 6 17.80 -83.84 -31.38
N MET A 7 18.59 -84.31 -32.36
CA MET A 7 19.29 -83.43 -33.32
C MET A 7 18.37 -82.94 -34.44
N LEU A 8 17.35 -83.72 -34.83
CA LEU A 8 16.41 -83.34 -35.89
C LEU A 8 15.43 -82.24 -35.44
N VAL A 9 15.08 -82.21 -34.14
CA VAL A 9 14.18 -81.19 -33.58
C VAL A 9 14.90 -79.85 -33.39
N THR A 10 16.20 -79.86 -33.08
CA THR A 10 16.99 -78.63 -32.96
C THR A 10 17.32 -77.99 -34.31
N LEU A 11 17.53 -78.78 -35.37
CA LEU A 11 17.76 -78.28 -36.72
C LEU A 11 16.49 -77.76 -37.40
N LEU A 12 15.31 -78.33 -37.12
CA LEU A 12 14.03 -77.79 -37.61
C LEU A 12 13.63 -76.50 -36.88
N ALA A 13 13.93 -76.39 -35.58
CA ALA A 13 13.69 -75.16 -34.81
C ALA A 13 14.61 -74.00 -35.24
N ALA A 14 15.85 -74.29 -35.64
CA ALA A 14 16.77 -73.29 -36.19
C ALA A 14 16.42 -72.86 -37.63
N ALA A 15 15.87 -73.77 -38.45
CA ALA A 15 15.43 -73.44 -39.81
C ALA A 15 14.10 -72.66 -39.85
N LEU A 16 13.18 -72.88 -38.90
CA LEU A 16 11.98 -72.05 -38.76
C LEU A 16 12.26 -70.68 -38.10
N ALA A 17 13.30 -70.56 -37.28
CA ALA A 17 13.74 -69.27 -36.75
C ALA A 17 14.43 -68.38 -37.81
N ALA A 18 14.99 -68.98 -38.86
CA ALA A 18 15.66 -68.26 -39.96
C ALA A 18 14.73 -67.85 -41.12
N LEU A 19 13.51 -68.39 -41.21
CA LEU A 19 12.50 -67.97 -42.20
C LEU A 19 11.47 -66.94 -41.66
N ALA A 20 11.63 -66.48 -40.41
CA ALA A 20 10.80 -65.45 -39.80
C ALA A 20 11.43 -64.04 -39.80
N ALA A 21 12.54 -63.86 -40.52
CA ALA A 21 13.14 -62.55 -40.73
C ALA A 21 12.70 -62.00 -42.10
N GLU A 22 12.24 -60.75 -42.09
CA GLU A 22 11.82 -59.93 -43.24
C GLU A 22 10.40 -60.16 -43.80
N ALA A 23 9.40 -60.20 -42.91
CA ALA A 23 8.20 -59.40 -43.21
C ALA A 23 8.56 -57.92 -42.91
N PRO A 24 8.29 -56.96 -43.83
CA PRO A 24 8.53 -55.56 -43.52
C PRO A 24 7.72 -55.22 -42.28
N ALA A 25 8.38 -54.68 -41.25
CA ALA A 25 7.69 -54.16 -40.08
C ALA A 25 6.53 -53.28 -40.57
N PRO A 26 5.30 -53.45 -40.05
CA PRO A 26 4.18 -52.62 -40.47
C PRO A 26 4.61 -51.17 -40.33
N LYS A 27 4.57 -50.44 -41.45
CA LYS A 27 4.99 -49.04 -41.54
C LYS A 27 4.33 -48.30 -40.37
N ALA A 28 5.14 -47.89 -39.39
CA ALA A 28 4.62 -47.26 -38.18
C ALA A 28 3.73 -46.09 -38.63
N ALA A 29 2.48 -46.06 -38.16
CA ALA A 29 1.57 -44.98 -38.51
C ALA A 29 2.26 -43.65 -38.20
N GLU A 30 2.29 -42.75 -39.18
CA GLU A 30 2.91 -41.45 -39.00
C GLU A 30 2.25 -40.72 -37.82
N PRO A 31 3.03 -40.06 -36.96
CA PRO A 31 2.47 -39.35 -35.83
C PRO A 31 1.54 -38.25 -36.31
N ILE A 32 0.39 -38.10 -35.63
CA ILE A 32 -0.50 -36.97 -35.87
C ILE A 32 0.24 -35.72 -35.43
N VAL A 33 0.49 -34.79 -36.36
CA VAL A 33 1.11 -33.50 -36.04
C VAL A 33 0.03 -32.56 -35.54
N ALA A 34 0.16 -32.12 -34.30
CA ALA A 34 -0.73 -31.19 -33.64
C ALA A 34 0.00 -29.87 -33.35
N ALA A 35 -0.70 -28.76 -33.49
CA ALA A 35 -0.21 -27.46 -33.06
C ALA A 35 -0.81 -27.12 -31.69
N VAL A 36 -0.04 -26.42 -30.86
CA VAL A 36 -0.55 -25.91 -29.57
C VAL A 36 -1.75 -24.98 -29.80
N ARG A 37 -2.68 -24.97 -28.83
CA ARG A 37 -3.92 -24.18 -28.83
C ARG A 37 -4.88 -24.51 -29.98
N LYS A 38 -4.64 -25.59 -30.74
CA LYS A 38 -5.59 -26.15 -31.73
C LYS A 38 -6.07 -27.51 -31.24
N GLU A 39 -7.35 -27.77 -31.42
CA GLU A 39 -7.92 -29.08 -31.07
C GLU A 39 -7.40 -30.14 -32.05
N VAL A 40 -6.89 -31.24 -31.50
CA VAL A 40 -6.71 -32.51 -32.20
C VAL A 40 -7.84 -33.44 -31.78
N SER A 41 -8.50 -34.04 -32.77
CA SER A 41 -9.57 -35.00 -32.56
C SER A 41 -9.29 -36.25 -33.38
N LEU A 42 -9.40 -37.41 -32.75
CA LEU A 42 -9.28 -38.71 -33.41
C LEU A 42 -10.26 -39.70 -32.80
N SER A 43 -10.71 -40.67 -33.60
CA SER A 43 -11.50 -41.80 -33.10
C SER A 43 -10.60 -43.02 -32.92
N VAL A 44 -10.75 -43.69 -31.78
CA VAL A 44 -10.18 -45.02 -31.53
C VAL A 44 -11.23 -46.14 -31.69
N ALA A 45 -12.44 -45.81 -32.15
CA ALA A 45 -13.47 -46.79 -32.42
C ALA A 45 -13.14 -47.67 -33.63
N THR A 46 -13.37 -48.97 -33.48
CA THR A 46 -13.16 -49.98 -34.53
C THR A 46 -14.47 -50.75 -34.76
N GLY A 47 -15.10 -50.56 -35.92
CA GLY A 47 -16.35 -51.25 -36.30
C GLY A 47 -17.63 -50.57 -35.80
N GLN A 48 -18.78 -51.24 -35.99
CA GLN A 48 -20.13 -50.71 -35.68
C GLN A 48 -20.70 -51.21 -34.33
N GLU A 49 -19.93 -51.94 -33.53
CA GLU A 49 -20.40 -52.50 -32.25
C GLU A 49 -20.32 -51.47 -31.10
N LYS A 50 -21.26 -51.57 -30.14
CA LYS A 50 -21.17 -50.81 -28.88
C LYS A 50 -20.01 -51.34 -28.03
N ARG A 51 -18.94 -50.56 -27.91
CA ARG A 51 -17.73 -50.84 -27.10
C ARG A 51 -17.52 -49.74 -26.06
N GLU A 52 -16.78 -50.06 -25.00
CA GLU A 52 -16.32 -49.05 -24.04
C GLU A 52 -14.82 -48.76 -24.24
N TYR A 53 -14.43 -47.48 -24.14
CA TYR A 53 -13.08 -47.02 -24.40
C TYR A 53 -12.44 -46.41 -23.15
N GLY A 54 -11.17 -46.73 -22.91
CA GLY A 54 -10.40 -46.19 -21.80
C GLY A 54 -9.02 -45.71 -22.25
N LEU A 55 -8.52 -44.65 -21.61
CA LEU A 55 -7.14 -44.21 -21.74
C LEU A 55 -6.33 -44.86 -20.62
N THR A 56 -5.28 -45.61 -20.97
CA THR A 56 -4.56 -46.47 -20.01
C THR A 56 -3.15 -46.01 -19.70
N ARG A 57 -2.44 -45.42 -20.68
CA ARG A 57 -1.07 -44.97 -20.51
C ARG A 57 -0.79 -43.78 -21.42
N VAL A 58 -0.04 -42.81 -20.92
CA VAL A 58 0.46 -41.68 -21.70
C VAL A 58 1.95 -41.57 -21.45
N GLN A 59 2.73 -41.61 -22.52
CA GLN A 59 4.15 -41.29 -22.48
C GLN A 59 4.40 -40.00 -23.25
N ARG A 60 5.26 -39.14 -22.73
CA ARG A 60 5.80 -37.96 -23.40
C ARG A 60 7.31 -38.09 -23.46
N ASP A 61 7.87 -37.98 -24.65
CA ASP A 61 9.32 -38.05 -24.89
C ASP A 61 9.95 -39.31 -24.24
N GLY A 62 9.22 -40.43 -24.28
CA GLY A 62 9.62 -41.72 -23.71
C GLY A 62 9.38 -41.90 -22.21
N GLN A 63 8.94 -40.88 -21.49
CA GLN A 63 8.63 -40.95 -20.05
C GLN A 63 7.13 -41.03 -19.81
N GLU A 64 6.71 -41.89 -18.88
CA GLU A 64 5.30 -41.99 -18.47
C GLU A 64 4.88 -40.76 -17.68
N VAL A 65 3.77 -40.15 -18.07
CA VAL A 65 3.24 -38.92 -17.47
C VAL A 65 1.78 -39.10 -17.08
N VAL A 66 1.33 -38.33 -16.09
CA VAL A 66 -0.10 -38.22 -15.79
C VAL A 66 -0.79 -37.61 -17.02
N PRO A 67 -1.89 -38.21 -17.52
CA PRO A 67 -2.65 -37.65 -18.64
C PRO A 67 -3.03 -36.19 -18.34
N PRO A 68 -2.70 -35.24 -19.23
CA PRO A 68 -3.10 -33.86 -19.05
C PRO A 68 -4.62 -33.72 -18.88
N ALA A 69 -5.05 -32.84 -17.97
CA ALA A 69 -6.47 -32.65 -17.65
C ALA A 69 -7.32 -32.18 -18.84
N ASN A 70 -6.69 -31.61 -19.88
CA ASN A 70 -7.30 -31.18 -21.13
C ASN A 70 -7.34 -32.28 -22.21
N MET A 71 -6.87 -33.51 -21.93
CA MET A 71 -7.14 -34.69 -22.75
C MET A 71 -8.49 -35.30 -22.35
N LYS A 72 -9.37 -35.50 -23.33
CA LYS A 72 -10.69 -36.10 -23.11
C LYS A 72 -10.88 -37.30 -24.04
N LEU A 73 -11.39 -38.38 -23.48
CA LEU A 73 -11.85 -39.55 -24.24
C LEU A 73 -13.31 -39.78 -23.87
N ASP A 74 -14.20 -39.77 -24.85
CA ASP A 74 -15.57 -40.23 -24.65
C ASP A 74 -15.56 -41.77 -24.54
N PRO A 75 -15.92 -42.33 -23.36
CA PRO A 75 -15.84 -43.77 -23.14
C PRO A 75 -16.86 -44.57 -23.95
N LYS A 76 -17.87 -43.93 -24.55
CA LYS A 76 -18.90 -44.60 -25.37
C LYS A 76 -18.62 -44.51 -26.86
N THR A 77 -18.13 -43.36 -27.32
CA THR A 77 -17.89 -43.13 -28.76
C THR A 77 -16.45 -43.41 -29.18
N GLY A 78 -15.51 -43.47 -28.24
CA GLY A 78 -14.09 -43.62 -28.53
C GLY A 78 -13.48 -42.37 -29.18
N VAL A 79 -14.18 -41.24 -29.15
CA VAL A 79 -13.66 -39.95 -29.63
C VAL A 79 -12.72 -39.38 -28.58
N PHE A 80 -11.45 -39.25 -28.96
CA PHE A 80 -10.43 -38.55 -28.20
C PHE A 80 -10.29 -37.12 -28.72
N THR A 81 -10.38 -36.15 -27.81
CA THR A 81 -10.08 -34.74 -28.10
C THR A 81 -9.03 -34.20 -27.14
N TRP A 82 -8.15 -33.35 -27.67
CA TRP A 82 -7.13 -32.69 -26.89
C TRP A 82 -6.78 -31.36 -27.53
N THR A 83 -6.66 -30.30 -26.74
CA THR A 83 -6.14 -29.00 -27.19
C THR A 83 -4.83 -28.74 -26.47
N PRO A 84 -3.67 -29.14 -27.02
CA PRO A 84 -2.40 -29.07 -26.33
C PRO A 84 -2.02 -27.64 -25.95
N THR A 85 -1.44 -27.45 -24.77
CA THR A 85 -0.90 -26.14 -24.37
C THR A 85 0.59 -26.03 -24.72
N PRO A 86 1.20 -24.82 -24.74
CA PRO A 86 2.64 -24.65 -24.98
C PRO A 86 3.56 -25.58 -24.17
N SER A 87 3.37 -25.71 -22.87
CA SER A 87 4.14 -26.64 -22.01
C SER A 87 3.93 -28.12 -22.33
N GLN A 88 2.95 -28.45 -23.18
CA GLN A 88 2.65 -29.81 -23.64
C GLN A 88 3.25 -30.11 -25.02
N ALA A 89 4.15 -29.29 -25.56
CA ALA A 89 4.90 -29.60 -26.78
C ALA A 89 5.84 -30.80 -26.59
N GLY A 90 5.86 -31.75 -27.53
CA GLY A 90 6.65 -32.98 -27.42
C GLY A 90 6.04 -34.14 -28.18
N ASP A 91 6.71 -35.30 -28.14
CA ASP A 91 6.26 -36.52 -28.79
C ASP A 91 5.49 -37.39 -27.79
N TYR A 92 4.20 -37.62 -28.06
CA TYR A 92 3.32 -38.40 -27.20
C TYR A 92 3.04 -39.78 -27.77
N GLU A 93 3.07 -40.79 -26.91
CA GLU A 93 2.57 -42.12 -27.18
C GLU A 93 1.42 -42.43 -26.20
N ILE A 94 0.19 -42.54 -26.73
CA ILE A 94 -1.05 -42.68 -25.94
C ILE A 94 -1.65 -44.06 -26.19
N ALA A 95 -1.76 -44.87 -25.13
CA ALA A 95 -2.34 -46.21 -25.19
C ALA A 95 -3.81 -46.20 -24.74
N PHE A 96 -4.66 -46.72 -25.60
CA PHE A 96 -6.10 -46.87 -25.39
C PHE A 96 -6.45 -48.35 -25.20
N LEU A 97 -7.44 -48.60 -24.35
CA LEU A 97 -8.08 -49.88 -24.13
C LEU A 97 -9.47 -49.85 -24.75
N ILE A 98 -9.79 -50.87 -25.52
CA ILE A 98 -11.11 -51.09 -26.12
C ILE A 98 -11.68 -52.33 -25.44
N ARG A 99 -12.76 -52.15 -24.67
CA ARG A 99 -13.42 -53.23 -23.95
C ARG A 99 -14.44 -53.89 -24.86
N ASN A 100 -14.21 -55.18 -25.10
CA ASN A 100 -15.10 -56.01 -25.91
C ASN A 100 -16.03 -56.78 -24.97
N PRO A 101 -17.37 -56.60 -25.05
CA PRO A 101 -18.29 -57.29 -24.13
C PRO A 101 -18.22 -58.81 -24.22
N ASN A 102 -17.89 -59.34 -25.41
CA ASN A 102 -17.95 -60.76 -25.73
C ASN A 102 -16.61 -61.32 -26.26
N ALA A 103 -15.50 -60.60 -26.10
CA ALA A 103 -14.18 -61.00 -26.60
C ALA A 103 -13.04 -60.42 -25.73
N GLU A 104 -11.80 -60.77 -26.03
CA GLU A 104 -10.64 -60.16 -25.37
C GLU A 104 -10.59 -58.65 -25.62
N ASN A 105 -10.17 -57.89 -24.61
CA ASN A 105 -9.99 -56.45 -24.74
C ASN A 105 -8.83 -56.15 -25.69
N GLU A 106 -9.06 -55.22 -26.61
CA GLU A 106 -8.03 -54.77 -27.54
C GLU A 106 -7.26 -53.57 -26.97
N ARG A 107 -5.99 -53.44 -27.35
CA ARG A 107 -5.18 -52.26 -27.05
C ARG A 107 -4.70 -51.63 -28.33
N THR A 108 -4.76 -50.31 -28.40
CA THR A 108 -4.22 -49.57 -29.53
C THR A 108 -3.45 -48.35 -29.05
N THR A 109 -2.41 -47.99 -29.77
CA THR A 109 -1.56 -46.85 -29.44
C THR A 109 -1.67 -45.79 -30.54
N ARG A 110 -1.70 -44.52 -30.16
CA ARG A 110 -1.61 -43.39 -31.09
C ARG A 110 -0.41 -42.52 -30.73
N ARG A 111 0.32 -42.11 -31.78
CA ARG A 111 1.43 -41.17 -31.66
C ARG A 111 0.96 -39.78 -32.08
N ILE A 112 1.19 -38.79 -31.23
CA ILE A 112 0.87 -37.38 -31.51
C ILE A 112 2.12 -36.56 -31.26
N ARG A 113 2.59 -35.83 -32.27
CA ARG A 113 3.67 -34.86 -32.14
C ARG A 113 3.06 -33.48 -31.95
N VAL A 114 3.26 -32.86 -30.80
CA VAL A 114 2.85 -31.47 -30.56
C VAL A 114 4.03 -30.55 -30.86
N GLU A 115 3.91 -29.75 -31.91
CA GLU A 115 4.98 -28.84 -32.32
C GLU A 115 5.18 -27.72 -31.29
N PRO A 116 6.44 -27.43 -30.89
CA PRO A 116 6.71 -26.30 -30.02
C PRO A 116 6.39 -24.98 -30.76
N PRO A 117 5.68 -24.04 -30.13
CA PRO A 117 5.45 -22.74 -30.73
C PRO A 117 6.76 -21.94 -30.81
N PRO A 118 6.87 -20.98 -31.75
CA PRO A 118 8.05 -20.12 -31.84
C PRO A 118 8.20 -19.25 -30.58
N ILE A 119 9.44 -18.92 -30.20
CA ILE A 119 9.72 -18.09 -29.00
C ILE A 119 9.01 -16.73 -29.02
N VAL A 120 8.86 -16.15 -30.22
CA VAL A 120 8.13 -14.91 -30.49
C VAL A 120 7.41 -15.03 -31.84
N PRO A 121 6.39 -14.22 -32.14
CA PRO A 121 5.69 -14.29 -33.42
C PRO A 121 6.65 -14.10 -34.62
N PRO A 122 6.50 -14.86 -35.71
CA PRO A 122 7.35 -14.71 -36.90
C PRO A 122 7.33 -13.30 -37.52
N GLY A 123 6.22 -12.57 -37.38
CA GLY A 123 6.06 -11.21 -37.90
C GLY A 123 6.54 -10.07 -36.98
N ASP A 124 7.00 -10.37 -35.76
CA ASP A 124 7.46 -9.34 -34.83
C ASP A 124 8.90 -8.90 -35.17
N ASN A 125 9.07 -7.66 -35.64
CA ASN A 125 10.37 -7.11 -36.04
C ASN A 125 11.01 -6.20 -34.98
N SER A 126 10.51 -6.21 -33.75
CA SER A 126 11.14 -5.51 -32.62
C SER A 126 12.55 -6.05 -32.35
N GLU A 127 13.41 -5.23 -31.75
CA GLU A 127 14.78 -5.62 -31.44
C GLU A 127 14.83 -6.81 -30.47
N ILE A 128 13.97 -6.81 -29.46
CA ILE A 128 13.81 -7.94 -28.53
C ILE A 128 13.46 -9.22 -29.29
N ALA A 129 12.51 -9.17 -30.24
CA ALA A 129 12.11 -10.34 -31.00
C ALA A 129 13.22 -10.87 -31.92
N LYS A 130 14.04 -9.99 -32.52
CA LYS A 130 15.20 -10.40 -33.31
C LYS A 130 16.23 -11.14 -32.46
N LEU A 131 16.60 -10.57 -31.32
CA LEU A 131 17.55 -11.18 -30.38
C LEU A 131 17.06 -12.53 -29.86
N LEU A 132 15.81 -12.60 -29.37
CA LEU A 132 15.24 -13.84 -28.84
C LEU A 132 15.15 -14.94 -29.91
N ARG A 133 14.77 -14.62 -31.16
CA ARG A 133 14.79 -15.62 -32.25
C ARG A 133 16.19 -16.13 -32.53
N GLN A 134 17.18 -15.22 -32.58
CA GLN A 134 18.56 -15.60 -32.80
C GLN A 134 19.05 -16.52 -31.69
N TRP A 135 18.97 -16.09 -30.43
CA TRP A 135 19.46 -16.85 -29.28
C TRP A 135 18.72 -18.18 -29.09
N HIS A 136 17.41 -18.23 -29.36
CA HIS A 136 16.67 -19.49 -29.31
C HIS A 136 17.10 -20.45 -30.43
N LYS A 137 17.37 -19.94 -31.65
CA LYS A 137 17.92 -20.76 -32.75
C LYS A 137 19.31 -21.30 -32.41
N GLU A 138 20.12 -20.51 -31.70
CA GLU A 138 21.45 -20.89 -31.20
C GLU A 138 21.38 -21.83 -29.98
N GLY A 139 20.20 -22.04 -29.39
CA GLY A 139 20.01 -22.84 -28.19
C GLY A 139 20.48 -22.16 -26.89
N THR A 140 20.74 -20.85 -26.93
CA THR A 140 21.27 -20.06 -25.81
C THR A 140 20.18 -19.27 -25.08
N ALA A 141 18.95 -19.22 -25.55
CA ALA A 141 17.79 -18.68 -24.82
C ALA A 141 16.84 -19.81 -24.37
N ALA A 142 16.39 -19.74 -23.12
CA ALA A 142 15.52 -20.77 -22.51
C ALA A 142 14.09 -20.77 -23.07
N GLY A 143 13.59 -19.63 -23.54
CA GLY A 143 12.18 -19.48 -23.93
C GLY A 143 11.21 -19.49 -22.74
N ASN A 144 9.91 -19.51 -23.04
CA ASN A 144 8.83 -19.47 -22.03
C ASN A 144 8.10 -20.80 -21.84
N THR A 145 8.53 -21.88 -22.50
CA THR A 145 7.88 -23.19 -22.32
C THR A 145 7.96 -23.61 -20.85
N GLY A 146 6.81 -23.75 -20.18
CA GLY A 146 6.72 -24.05 -18.75
C GLY A 146 6.64 -22.83 -17.83
N ASP A 147 6.69 -21.61 -18.36
CA ASP A 147 6.30 -20.40 -17.66
C ASP A 147 4.80 -20.16 -17.81
N PHE A 148 4.15 -19.65 -16.77
CA PHE A 148 2.71 -19.41 -16.74
C PHE A 148 2.37 -17.96 -16.39
N TYR A 149 1.34 -17.45 -17.05
CA TYR A 149 0.68 -16.21 -16.71
C TYR A 149 -0.59 -16.46 -15.89
N ASP A 150 -0.67 -15.86 -14.70
CA ASP A 150 -1.85 -15.86 -13.83
C ASP A 150 -2.57 -14.50 -13.82
N ASN A 151 -3.80 -14.46 -14.35
CA ASN A 151 -4.67 -13.28 -14.28
C ASN A 151 -5.63 -13.42 -13.11
N ARG A 152 -5.55 -12.48 -12.16
CA ARG A 152 -6.40 -12.48 -10.95
C ARG A 152 -7.33 -11.26 -10.87
N ASP A 153 -7.79 -10.79 -12.01
CA ASP A 153 -8.71 -9.65 -12.07
C ASP A 153 -9.82 -9.83 -13.13
N ARG A 154 -10.12 -11.06 -13.54
CA ARG A 154 -11.20 -11.36 -14.52
C ARG A 154 -11.08 -10.55 -15.82
N GLY A 155 -9.85 -10.28 -16.22
CA GLY A 155 -9.53 -9.55 -17.43
C GLY A 155 -9.60 -8.03 -17.32
N HIS A 156 -9.65 -7.44 -16.12
CA HIS A 156 -9.60 -5.99 -15.94
C HIS A 156 -8.30 -5.36 -16.49
N SER A 157 -7.14 -6.01 -16.32
CA SER A 157 -5.87 -5.63 -16.97
C SER A 157 -5.16 -6.88 -17.51
N MET A 158 -5.83 -7.59 -18.42
CA MET A 158 -5.27 -8.84 -18.97
C MET A 158 -4.01 -8.57 -19.82
N LEU A 159 -2.97 -9.38 -19.65
CA LEU A 159 -1.84 -9.39 -20.60
C LEU A 159 -2.30 -9.91 -21.96
N ASN A 160 -2.01 -9.17 -23.03
CA ASN A 160 -2.07 -9.73 -24.38
C ASN A 160 -0.96 -10.78 -24.55
N THR A 161 -1.35 -12.05 -24.67
CA THR A 161 -0.42 -13.18 -24.76
C THR A 161 0.04 -13.51 -26.19
N ALA A 162 -0.50 -12.84 -27.21
CA ALA A 162 -0.10 -13.07 -28.60
C ALA A 162 1.41 -12.87 -28.87
N PRO A 163 2.11 -11.89 -28.24
CA PRO A 163 3.55 -11.73 -28.37
C PRO A 163 4.42 -12.81 -27.70
N TYR A 164 3.81 -13.73 -26.92
CA TYR A 164 4.50 -14.77 -26.15
C TYR A 164 3.91 -16.16 -26.48
N PRO A 165 4.20 -16.73 -27.66
CA PRO A 165 3.53 -17.95 -28.11
C PRO A 165 3.83 -19.18 -27.24
N GLN A 166 4.99 -19.20 -26.58
CA GLN A 166 5.42 -20.25 -25.65
C GLN A 166 4.82 -20.14 -24.24
N LEU A 167 4.17 -19.03 -23.90
CA LEU A 167 3.65 -18.78 -22.57
C LEU A 167 2.31 -19.50 -22.35
N ASP A 168 2.19 -20.22 -21.24
CA ASP A 168 0.93 -20.81 -20.79
C ASP A 168 0.09 -19.81 -19.97
N ARG A 169 -1.21 -20.08 -19.87
CA ARG A 169 -2.13 -19.34 -18.99
C ARG A 169 -2.65 -20.26 -17.91
N ILE A 170 -2.74 -19.74 -16.68
CA ILE A 170 -3.50 -20.40 -15.63
C ILE A 170 -4.98 -20.26 -15.95
N GLU A 171 -5.63 -21.39 -16.16
CA GLU A 171 -7.08 -21.50 -16.32
C GLU A 171 -7.68 -22.01 -15.02
N TYR A 172 -8.73 -21.34 -14.56
CA TYR A 172 -9.42 -21.67 -13.31
C TYR A 172 -10.65 -22.54 -13.60
N THR A 173 -10.84 -23.62 -12.83
CA THR A 173 -12.06 -24.44 -12.93
C THR A 173 -13.28 -23.67 -12.41
N LYS A 174 -14.48 -24.14 -12.76
CA LYS A 174 -15.73 -23.53 -12.27
C LYS A 174 -15.77 -23.45 -10.74
N GLU A 175 -15.34 -24.51 -10.06
CA GLU A 175 -15.29 -24.58 -8.59
C GLU A 175 -14.32 -23.55 -8.00
N GLN A 176 -13.19 -23.30 -8.68
CA GLN A 176 -12.22 -22.29 -8.26
C GLN A 176 -12.76 -20.87 -8.48
N LEU A 177 -13.45 -20.63 -9.60
CA LEU A 177 -14.12 -19.35 -9.90
C LEU A 177 -15.25 -19.05 -8.92
N ASP A 178 -16.06 -20.06 -8.58
CA ASP A 178 -17.14 -19.95 -7.59
C ASP A 178 -16.58 -19.59 -6.20
N ARG A 179 -15.36 -20.04 -5.90
CA ARG A 179 -14.59 -19.68 -4.69
C ARG A 179 -13.75 -18.40 -4.84
N ARG A 180 -13.84 -17.71 -5.98
CA ARG A 180 -13.09 -16.47 -6.31
C ARG A 180 -11.57 -16.60 -6.21
N MET A 181 -11.03 -17.77 -6.52
CA MET A 181 -9.58 -18.00 -6.53
C MET A 181 -8.84 -17.21 -7.61
N ASP A 182 -9.58 -16.63 -8.56
CA ASP A 182 -9.14 -15.80 -9.70
C ASP A 182 -9.21 -14.28 -9.41
N TRP A 183 -9.37 -13.88 -8.15
CA TRP A 183 -9.64 -12.49 -7.80
C TRP A 183 -8.65 -11.93 -6.77
N ALA A 184 -8.24 -10.68 -6.98
CA ALA A 184 -7.38 -9.90 -6.08
C ALA A 184 -6.01 -10.57 -5.79
N LEU A 185 -5.48 -10.33 -4.59
CA LEU A 185 -4.22 -10.89 -4.10
C LEU A 185 -4.13 -12.41 -4.25
N GLN A 186 -2.99 -12.92 -4.72
CA GLN A 186 -2.67 -14.35 -4.60
C GLN A 186 -2.05 -14.58 -3.24
N LEU A 187 -2.78 -15.24 -2.33
CA LEU A 187 -2.25 -15.72 -1.05
C LEU A 187 -2.70 -17.15 -0.73
N HIS A 188 -3.44 -17.81 -1.63
CA HIS A 188 -4.16 -19.05 -1.30
C HIS A 188 -3.34 -20.31 -1.58
N PHE A 189 -2.52 -20.31 -2.63
CA PHE A 189 -1.74 -21.47 -3.06
C PHE A 189 -0.53 -21.06 -3.88
N LEU A 190 0.38 -22.01 -4.09
CA LEU A 190 1.54 -21.88 -4.96
C LEU A 190 1.40 -22.87 -6.12
N HIS A 191 1.51 -22.37 -7.35
CA HIS A 191 1.60 -23.24 -8.52
C HIS A 191 2.96 -23.95 -8.55
N PRO A 192 3.03 -25.20 -9.05
CA PRO A 192 4.29 -25.95 -9.19
C PRO A 192 5.08 -25.54 -10.46
N HIS A 193 4.98 -24.28 -10.88
CA HIS A 193 5.54 -23.73 -12.12
C HIS A 193 6.19 -22.38 -11.87
N VAL A 194 6.97 -21.91 -12.84
CA VAL A 194 7.37 -20.49 -12.90
C VAL A 194 6.13 -19.68 -13.24
N VAL A 195 5.75 -18.75 -12.37
CA VAL A 195 4.53 -17.94 -12.56
C VAL A 195 4.85 -16.46 -12.43
N PHE A 196 4.30 -15.68 -13.34
CA PHE A 196 4.07 -14.27 -13.07
C PHE A 196 2.61 -13.94 -13.29
N GLY A 197 2.12 -12.89 -12.65
CA GLY A 197 0.71 -12.57 -12.71
C GLY A 197 0.38 -11.17 -12.28
N ASN A 198 -0.89 -10.81 -12.40
CA ASN A 198 -1.36 -9.50 -11.98
C ASN A 198 -2.78 -9.53 -11.41
N SER A 199 -3.09 -8.47 -10.67
CA SER A 199 -4.47 -8.12 -10.35
C SER A 199 -4.61 -6.61 -10.23
N SER A 200 -5.32 -5.99 -11.15
CA SER A 200 -5.58 -4.55 -11.14
C SER A 200 -6.80 -4.13 -10.28
N THR A 201 -7.24 -5.00 -9.36
CA THR A 201 -8.31 -4.69 -8.40
C THR A 201 -7.76 -3.87 -7.22
N ALA A 202 -8.52 -2.89 -6.75
CA ALA A 202 -8.21 -2.12 -5.55
C ALA A 202 -9.50 -1.64 -4.87
N SER A 203 -9.38 -1.13 -3.65
CA SER A 203 -10.46 -0.46 -2.92
C SER A 203 -10.24 1.05 -2.93
N GLY A 204 -11.31 1.81 -3.16
CA GLY A 204 -11.30 3.26 -2.96
C GLY A 204 -11.40 3.69 -1.50
N ASP A 205 -11.61 2.75 -0.57
CA ASP A 205 -11.53 3.02 0.87
C ASP A 205 -10.05 3.22 1.27
N PRO A 206 -9.68 4.39 1.82
CA PRO A 206 -8.31 4.67 2.25
C PRO A 206 -7.74 3.67 3.26
N ASN A 207 -8.55 2.88 3.97
CA ASN A 207 -8.03 1.83 4.86
C ASN A 207 -7.55 0.59 4.11
N TRP A 208 -8.19 0.24 2.98
CA TRP A 208 -7.90 -0.98 2.24
C TRP A 208 -6.93 -0.73 1.08
N GLY A 209 -7.19 0.30 0.27
CA GLY A 209 -6.36 0.69 -0.86
C GLY A 209 -6.05 -0.43 -1.84
N SER A 210 -4.79 -0.50 -2.23
CA SER A 210 -4.26 -1.44 -3.20
C SER A 210 -4.02 -2.84 -2.63
N ASN A 211 -3.97 -3.81 -3.53
CA ASN A 211 -3.56 -5.18 -3.23
C ASN A 211 -2.21 -5.24 -2.47
N PRO A 212 -1.12 -4.59 -2.93
CA PRO A 212 0.15 -4.56 -2.22
C PRO A 212 0.06 -4.09 -0.77
N ARG A 213 -0.65 -2.99 -0.51
CA ARG A 213 -0.76 -2.45 0.85
C ARG A 213 -1.55 -3.39 1.75
N HIS A 214 -2.65 -3.93 1.22
CA HIS A 214 -3.45 -4.90 1.94
C HIS A 214 -2.63 -6.17 2.28
N ALA A 215 -1.77 -6.65 1.39
CA ALA A 215 -0.91 -7.80 1.65
C ALA A 215 0.06 -7.57 2.83
N LEU A 216 0.47 -6.32 3.09
CA LEU A 216 1.33 -5.96 4.21
C LEU A 216 0.58 -5.81 5.55
N TYR A 217 -0.75 -5.76 5.53
CA TYR A 217 -1.59 -5.69 6.73
C TYR A 217 -2.10 -7.05 7.20
N ILE A 218 -2.18 -8.04 6.32
CA ILE A 218 -2.68 -9.38 6.67
C ILE A 218 -1.60 -10.12 7.48
N PRO A 219 -1.88 -10.55 8.72
CA PRO A 219 -0.95 -11.37 9.50
C PRO A 219 -0.57 -12.65 8.74
N GLY A 220 0.72 -12.95 8.65
CA GLY A 220 1.22 -14.15 7.95
C GLY A 220 1.39 -14.00 6.42
N ALA A 221 0.82 -12.96 5.80
CA ALA A 221 0.88 -12.81 4.34
C ALA A 221 2.30 -12.51 3.84
N ALA A 222 3.12 -11.78 4.60
CA ALA A 222 4.51 -11.53 4.24
C ALA A 222 5.33 -12.83 4.07
N GLN A 223 5.07 -13.85 4.89
CA GLN A 223 5.71 -15.16 4.77
C GLN A 223 5.27 -15.90 3.50
N VAL A 224 3.99 -15.78 3.12
CA VAL A 224 3.47 -16.32 1.85
C VAL A 224 4.11 -15.59 0.66
N LEU A 225 4.25 -14.27 0.72
CA LEU A 225 4.93 -13.47 -0.30
C LEU A 225 6.42 -13.84 -0.45
N HIS A 226 7.12 -14.09 0.65
CA HIS A 226 8.49 -14.60 0.61
C HIS A 226 8.55 -16.02 -0.01
N ALA A 227 7.59 -16.88 0.32
CA ALA A 227 7.50 -18.21 -0.28
C ALA A 227 7.22 -18.14 -1.79
N GLN A 228 6.37 -17.23 -2.24
CA GLN A 228 6.15 -16.93 -3.67
C GLN A 228 7.46 -16.51 -4.34
N TYR A 229 8.13 -15.51 -3.77
CA TYR A 229 9.36 -14.95 -4.30
C TYR A 229 10.47 -16.01 -4.48
N THR A 230 10.63 -16.91 -3.50
CA THR A 230 11.65 -17.99 -3.54
C THR A 230 11.19 -19.26 -4.26
N ARG A 231 9.90 -19.37 -4.62
CA ARG A 231 9.33 -20.52 -5.36
C ARG A 231 8.88 -20.13 -6.77
N ASN A 232 9.49 -19.09 -7.31
CA ASN A 232 9.36 -18.67 -8.71
C ASN A 232 8.02 -18.01 -9.07
N HIS A 233 7.41 -17.30 -8.13
CA HIS A 233 6.21 -16.47 -8.34
C HIS A 233 6.54 -14.99 -8.24
N LEU A 234 6.12 -14.19 -9.22
CA LEU A 234 6.23 -12.73 -9.18
C LEU A 234 4.93 -12.08 -9.63
N TYR A 235 4.24 -11.40 -8.73
CA TYR A 235 3.01 -10.67 -9.04
C TYR A 235 3.26 -9.17 -9.21
N ILE A 236 2.49 -8.56 -10.10
CA ILE A 236 2.50 -7.13 -10.39
C ILE A 236 1.12 -6.55 -10.03
N TYR A 237 1.12 -5.46 -9.28
CA TYR A 237 -0.10 -4.82 -8.83
C TYR A 237 0.01 -3.29 -8.91
N PRO A 238 -1.05 -2.55 -9.29
CA PRO A 238 -1.06 -1.10 -9.20
C PRO A 238 -1.14 -0.59 -7.75
N GLU A 239 -0.56 0.59 -7.47
CA GLU A 239 -0.69 1.27 -6.16
C GLU A 239 -2.06 1.95 -5.95
N HIS A 240 -2.78 2.23 -7.04
CA HIS A 240 -4.06 2.91 -7.07
C HIS A 240 -4.08 4.36 -6.53
N ILE A 241 -4.08 4.53 -5.20
CA ILE A 241 -4.11 5.84 -4.49
C ILE A 241 -3.20 5.84 -3.24
N ASP A 242 -2.39 4.80 -3.09
CA ASP A 242 -1.56 4.55 -1.90
C ASP A 242 -0.19 5.22 -1.98
N HIS A 243 0.17 5.76 -3.14
CA HIS A 243 1.43 6.44 -3.38
C HIS A 243 1.25 7.64 -4.32
N ASP A 244 0.25 8.47 -4.01
CA ASP A 244 -0.09 9.67 -4.77
C ASP A 244 0.33 10.94 -4.01
N PRO A 245 0.84 12.00 -4.70
CA PRO A 245 1.08 13.29 -4.08
C PRO A 245 -0.18 13.82 -3.35
N GLY A 246 -0.02 14.21 -2.09
CA GLY A 246 -1.10 14.64 -1.21
C GLY A 246 -0.86 14.24 0.24
N HIS A 247 -1.79 14.61 1.12
CA HIS A 247 -1.77 14.25 2.54
C HIS A 247 -3.17 14.35 3.15
N ASN A 248 -3.73 13.26 3.68
CA ASN A 248 -5.10 13.18 4.22
C ASN A 248 -6.21 13.26 3.14
N GLY A 249 -5.97 12.69 1.95
CA GLY A 249 -6.94 12.68 0.83
C GLY A 249 -7.05 14.00 0.07
N ARG A 250 -6.38 15.01 0.60
CA ARG A 250 -6.17 16.33 0.01
C ARG A 250 -5.35 16.24 -1.28
N GLY A 251 -5.79 16.92 -2.34
CA GLY A 251 -5.19 16.75 -3.68
C GLY A 251 -5.43 15.35 -4.28
N ARG A 252 -6.45 14.62 -3.78
CA ARG A 252 -6.80 13.23 -4.11
C ARG A 252 -5.73 12.18 -3.76
N GLY A 253 -4.69 12.55 -3.02
CA GLY A 253 -3.62 11.65 -2.61
C GLY A 253 -3.44 11.60 -1.10
N TYR A 254 -2.78 10.55 -0.63
CA TYR A 254 -2.47 10.36 0.78
C TYR A 254 -0.96 10.38 1.05
N GLY A 255 -0.15 10.69 0.05
CA GLY A 255 1.29 10.47 0.07
C GLY A 255 1.56 8.96 0.01
N ASP A 256 2.61 8.53 0.69
CA ASP A 256 2.99 7.13 0.83
C ASP A 256 2.26 6.46 2.00
N LEU A 257 1.36 5.53 1.69
CA LEU A 257 0.60 4.72 2.66
C LEU A 257 1.20 3.32 2.88
N PHE A 258 2.30 2.97 2.22
CA PHE A 258 2.91 1.66 2.39
C PHE A 258 3.67 1.59 3.73
N PRO A 259 3.38 0.61 4.60
CA PRO A 259 4.10 0.47 5.87
C PRO A 259 5.53 -0.08 5.70
N ALA A 260 5.83 -0.70 4.55
CA ALA A 260 7.13 -1.28 4.24
C ALA A 260 7.38 -1.30 2.72
N ASN A 261 8.64 -1.15 2.31
CA ASN A 261 9.10 -1.54 0.98
C ASN A 261 9.44 -3.05 0.95
N THR A 262 9.31 -3.70 -0.21
CA THR A 262 9.51 -5.15 -0.35
C THR A 262 9.89 -5.56 -1.78
N PRO A 263 10.72 -6.61 -1.97
CA PRO A 263 11.03 -7.15 -3.29
C PRO A 263 10.05 -8.25 -3.75
N TYR A 264 9.02 -8.60 -2.97
CA TYR A 264 8.21 -9.79 -3.24
C TYR A 264 7.21 -9.64 -4.40
N PHE A 265 6.89 -8.41 -4.77
CA PHE A 265 6.05 -8.07 -5.91
C PHE A 265 6.54 -6.77 -6.55
N ILE A 266 5.98 -6.43 -7.71
CA ILE A 266 6.20 -5.13 -8.36
C ILE A 266 4.95 -4.29 -8.13
N VAL A 267 5.12 -3.08 -7.62
CA VAL A 267 4.04 -2.09 -7.53
C VAL A 267 4.18 -1.09 -8.68
N SER A 268 3.15 -0.92 -9.51
CA SER A 268 3.15 0.07 -10.60
C SER A 268 2.43 1.36 -10.19
N GLN A 269 2.97 2.52 -10.59
CA GLN A 269 2.32 3.81 -10.32
C GLN A 269 1.05 3.95 -11.15
N GLY A 270 -0.07 4.27 -10.50
CA GLY A 270 -1.38 4.44 -11.13
C GLY A 270 -2.34 3.29 -10.84
N SER A 271 -3.36 3.15 -11.68
CA SER A 271 -4.48 2.21 -11.51
C SER A 271 -4.48 1.12 -12.59
N SER A 272 -5.64 0.53 -12.92
CA SER A 272 -5.74 -0.55 -13.92
C SER A 272 -5.06 -0.21 -15.24
N GLY A 273 -4.24 -1.12 -15.74
CA GLY A 273 -3.43 -0.94 -16.95
C GLY A 273 -2.02 -0.37 -16.73
N SER A 274 -1.74 0.21 -15.55
CA SER A 274 -0.39 0.69 -15.22
C SER A 274 0.63 -0.42 -15.01
N ASP A 275 0.16 -1.64 -14.74
CA ASP A 275 0.92 -2.88 -14.58
C ASP A 275 1.49 -3.40 -15.92
N GLN A 276 0.91 -2.98 -17.06
CA GLN A 276 1.20 -3.51 -18.38
C GLN A 276 2.67 -3.40 -18.84
N PRO A 277 3.42 -2.30 -18.61
CA PRO A 277 4.84 -2.23 -18.95
C PRO A 277 5.67 -3.34 -18.30
N PHE A 278 5.38 -3.66 -17.03
CA PHE A 278 6.06 -4.72 -16.28
C PHE A 278 5.60 -6.10 -16.74
N MET A 279 4.28 -6.28 -16.93
CA MET A 279 3.69 -7.52 -17.43
C MET A 279 4.18 -7.91 -18.83
N ARG A 280 4.61 -6.93 -19.64
CA ARG A 280 5.26 -7.18 -20.94
C ARG A 280 6.76 -7.49 -20.82
N ALA A 281 7.48 -6.81 -19.92
CA ALA A 281 8.93 -6.96 -19.79
C ALA A 281 9.35 -8.28 -19.13
N VAL A 282 8.61 -8.74 -18.12
CA VAL A 282 8.92 -9.96 -17.37
C VAL A 282 9.00 -11.22 -18.25
N PRO A 283 7.99 -11.58 -19.09
CA PRO A 283 8.06 -12.80 -19.90
C PRO A 283 9.22 -12.78 -20.91
N TYR A 284 9.54 -11.64 -21.52
CA TYR A 284 10.73 -11.55 -22.39
C TYR A 284 12.03 -11.78 -21.62
N THR A 285 12.13 -11.22 -20.41
CA THR A 285 13.31 -11.41 -19.54
C THR A 285 13.45 -12.89 -19.14
N LEU A 286 12.34 -13.54 -18.77
CA LEU A 286 12.31 -14.97 -18.45
C LEU A 286 12.71 -15.86 -19.64
N ALA A 287 12.35 -15.44 -20.86
CA ALA A 287 12.72 -16.17 -22.09
C ALA A 287 14.20 -16.03 -22.45
N ALA A 288 14.80 -14.89 -22.10
CA ALA A 288 16.15 -14.51 -22.51
C ALA A 288 17.26 -15.22 -21.73
N PHE A 289 16.99 -15.62 -20.48
CA PHE A 289 17.97 -16.36 -19.68
C PHE A 289 18.50 -17.56 -20.45
N ARG A 290 19.79 -17.84 -20.28
CA ARG A 290 20.37 -19.08 -20.80
C ARG A 290 19.73 -20.30 -20.12
N PRO A 291 19.49 -21.41 -20.83
CA PRO A 291 18.79 -22.57 -20.27
C PRO A 291 19.38 -23.09 -18.95
N GLU A 292 20.71 -23.17 -18.88
CA GLU A 292 21.46 -23.62 -17.71
C GLU A 292 21.42 -22.62 -16.54
N VAL A 293 21.29 -21.33 -16.84
CA VAL A 293 21.15 -20.25 -15.84
C VAL A 293 19.75 -20.27 -15.26
N LYS A 294 18.72 -20.25 -16.11
CA LYS A 294 17.31 -20.27 -15.66
C LYS A 294 17.05 -21.49 -14.77
N ARG A 295 17.58 -22.66 -15.16
CA ARG A 295 17.46 -23.89 -14.36
C ARG A 295 18.12 -23.76 -12.98
N LEU A 296 19.36 -23.30 -12.92
CA LEU A 296 20.06 -23.08 -11.65
C LEU A 296 19.29 -22.09 -10.76
N LEU A 297 18.80 -21.00 -11.34
CA LEU A 297 18.02 -19.99 -10.62
C LEU A 297 16.73 -20.58 -10.05
N ILE A 298 16.01 -21.42 -10.81
CA ILE A 298 14.79 -22.12 -10.33
C ILE A 298 15.13 -23.06 -9.17
N GLU A 299 16.15 -23.90 -9.33
CA GLU A 299 16.56 -24.91 -8.32
C GLU A 299 17.03 -24.28 -7.00
N ARG A 300 17.58 -23.06 -7.07
CA ARG A 300 18.08 -22.32 -5.91
C ARG A 300 17.10 -21.30 -5.34
N GLY A 301 15.91 -21.15 -5.94
CA GLY A 301 14.92 -20.15 -5.54
C GLY A 301 15.36 -18.71 -5.79
N LEU A 302 16.18 -18.49 -6.83
CA LEU A 302 16.79 -17.22 -7.19
C LEU A 302 16.22 -16.59 -8.47
N LEU A 303 15.27 -17.24 -9.17
CA LEU A 303 14.76 -16.72 -10.44
C LEU A 303 14.07 -15.36 -10.28
N MET A 304 13.06 -15.25 -9.43
CA MET A 304 12.35 -13.98 -9.21
C MET A 304 13.19 -12.94 -8.44
N PRO A 305 14.08 -13.34 -7.51
CA PRO A 305 15.10 -12.43 -7.02
C PRO A 305 15.97 -11.82 -8.13
N THR A 306 16.40 -12.64 -9.07
CA THR A 306 17.20 -12.17 -10.21
C THR A 306 16.40 -11.26 -11.13
N VAL A 307 15.14 -11.56 -11.42
CA VAL A 307 14.26 -10.68 -12.21
C VAL A 307 14.06 -9.32 -11.54
N GLN A 308 13.87 -9.28 -10.21
CA GLN A 308 13.78 -8.03 -9.45
C GLN A 308 15.10 -7.24 -9.48
N MET A 309 16.24 -7.92 -9.37
CA MET A 309 17.55 -7.27 -9.51
C MET A 309 17.69 -6.64 -10.91
N ILE A 310 17.38 -7.40 -11.96
CA ILE A 310 17.47 -6.95 -13.35
C ILE A 310 16.53 -5.76 -13.62
N LEU A 311 15.27 -5.82 -13.16
CA LEU A 311 14.34 -4.69 -13.28
C LEU A 311 14.94 -3.40 -12.73
N ARG A 312 15.55 -3.48 -11.54
CA ARG A 312 16.11 -2.34 -10.82
C ARG A 312 17.42 -1.84 -11.43
N MET A 313 18.33 -2.73 -11.83
CA MET A 313 19.58 -2.40 -12.52
C MET A 313 19.36 -1.80 -13.92
N CYS A 314 18.26 -2.19 -14.57
CA CYS A 314 17.92 -1.74 -15.91
C CYS A 314 16.92 -0.59 -15.93
N TYR A 315 16.42 -0.15 -14.77
CA TYR A 315 15.52 0.98 -14.66
C TYR A 315 16.17 2.23 -15.22
N LYS A 316 15.49 2.98 -16.09
CA LYS A 316 16.12 4.07 -16.86
C LYS A 316 16.74 5.16 -15.99
N GLN A 317 16.21 5.39 -14.79
CA GLN A 317 16.78 6.33 -13.81
C GLN A 317 18.11 5.87 -13.19
N VAL A 318 18.45 4.58 -13.31
CA VAL A 318 19.73 4.00 -12.88
C VAL A 318 20.72 4.13 -14.03
N ALA A 319 21.37 5.29 -14.09
CA ALA A 319 22.25 5.66 -15.18
C ALA A 319 23.66 5.05 -15.03
N LYS A 320 24.10 4.83 -13.79
CA LYS A 320 25.42 4.25 -13.46
C LYS A 320 25.32 3.20 -12.35
N PRO A 321 26.30 2.29 -12.21
CA PRO A 321 26.24 1.19 -11.24
C PRO A 321 26.01 1.65 -9.79
N GLU A 322 26.55 2.80 -9.39
CA GLU A 322 26.42 3.33 -8.03
C GLU A 322 24.99 3.78 -7.72
N ASP A 323 24.18 4.14 -8.73
CA ASP A 323 22.77 4.48 -8.52
C ASP A 323 21.98 3.27 -7.98
N TYR A 324 22.46 2.04 -8.20
CA TYR A 324 21.87 0.83 -7.62
C TYR A 324 21.93 0.82 -6.09
N LEU A 325 22.85 1.53 -5.45
CA LEU A 325 22.94 1.63 -3.99
C LEU A 325 22.22 2.87 -3.45
N THR A 326 21.21 3.38 -4.17
CA THR A 326 20.43 4.57 -3.80
C THR A 326 18.93 4.33 -3.93
N GLY A 327 18.12 5.20 -3.34
CA GLY A 327 16.66 5.15 -3.46
C GLY A 327 16.12 5.20 -4.90
N LYS A 328 16.92 5.67 -5.89
CA LYS A 328 16.53 5.70 -7.31
C LYS A 328 16.24 4.32 -7.89
N ALA A 329 17.04 3.32 -7.54
CA ALA A 329 16.86 1.94 -7.99
C ALA A 329 15.81 1.18 -7.16
N HIS A 330 15.49 1.72 -5.97
CA HIS A 330 14.68 1.06 -4.95
C HIS A 330 13.39 1.79 -4.58
N PRO A 331 12.62 2.33 -5.55
CA PRO A 331 11.35 2.96 -5.20
C PRO A 331 10.36 1.89 -4.72
N THR A 332 9.43 2.32 -3.87
CA THR A 332 8.29 1.49 -3.42
C THR A 332 7.33 1.18 -4.56
N VAL A 333 7.16 2.17 -5.45
CA VAL A 333 6.31 2.11 -6.62
C VAL A 333 7.11 2.49 -7.85
N PHE A 334 7.01 1.69 -8.90
CA PHE A 334 7.73 1.89 -10.14
C PHE A 334 6.86 2.59 -11.20
N GLU A 335 7.45 3.56 -11.87
CA GLU A 335 6.91 4.20 -13.06
C GLU A 335 7.09 3.31 -14.30
N GLY A 336 6.00 3.06 -15.01
CA GLY A 336 5.99 2.27 -16.26
C GLY A 336 6.90 2.81 -17.37
N PRO A 337 6.96 4.13 -17.65
CA PRO A 337 7.84 4.71 -18.68
C PRO A 337 9.33 4.45 -18.46
N GLU A 338 9.74 4.19 -17.21
CA GLU A 338 11.13 3.97 -16.82
C GLU A 338 11.59 2.51 -17.00
N VAL A 339 10.67 1.60 -17.36
CA VAL A 339 11.01 0.21 -17.69
C VAL A 339 11.82 0.14 -18.99
N ASN A 340 12.97 -0.52 -18.94
CA ASN A 340 13.82 -0.78 -20.11
C ASN A 340 13.87 -2.28 -20.44
N ALA A 341 12.81 -2.77 -21.09
CA ALA A 341 12.68 -4.20 -21.40
C ALA A 341 13.85 -4.77 -22.24
N LEU A 342 14.40 -3.97 -23.17
CA LEU A 342 15.53 -4.42 -23.99
C LEU A 342 16.79 -4.67 -23.13
N LYS A 343 17.14 -3.74 -22.24
CA LYS A 343 18.29 -3.89 -21.34
C LYS A 343 18.08 -5.04 -20.34
N MET A 344 16.84 -5.26 -19.89
CA MET A 344 16.50 -6.41 -19.04
C MET A 344 16.75 -7.75 -19.76
N VAL A 345 16.29 -7.87 -21.00
CA VAL A 345 16.49 -9.05 -21.86
C VAL A 345 17.97 -9.31 -22.12
N GLN A 346 18.74 -8.28 -22.45
CA GLN A 346 20.18 -8.38 -22.68
C GLN A 346 20.92 -8.84 -21.42
N MET A 347 20.66 -8.19 -20.27
CA MET A 347 21.30 -8.56 -19.00
C MET A 347 20.97 -9.99 -18.57
N ALA A 348 19.74 -10.46 -18.76
CA ALA A 348 19.35 -11.84 -18.47
C ALA A 348 20.10 -12.85 -19.35
N HIS A 349 20.31 -12.53 -20.63
CA HIS A 349 20.98 -13.41 -21.57
C HIS A 349 22.51 -13.45 -21.37
N GLU A 350 23.12 -12.32 -21.02
CA GLU A 350 24.57 -12.21 -20.77
C GLU A 350 25.01 -12.98 -19.51
N MET A 351 24.09 -13.18 -18.57
CA MET A 351 24.37 -13.87 -17.31
C MET A 351 24.90 -15.29 -17.54
N GLN A 352 25.97 -15.65 -16.85
CA GLN A 352 26.60 -16.98 -16.94
C GLN A 352 26.28 -17.82 -15.72
N ARG A 353 26.29 -19.15 -15.89
CA ARG A 353 25.92 -20.10 -14.83
C ARG A 353 26.79 -19.98 -13.57
N ASP A 354 28.07 -19.71 -13.75
CA ASP A 354 29.07 -19.54 -12.69
C ASP A 354 29.02 -18.15 -12.02
N ASN A 355 28.24 -17.23 -12.59
CA ASN A 355 28.11 -15.84 -12.15
C ASN A 355 26.64 -15.42 -12.10
N VAL A 356 25.84 -16.05 -11.23
CA VAL A 356 24.46 -15.63 -10.96
C VAL A 356 24.40 -14.73 -9.72
N PRO A 357 23.37 -13.88 -9.54
CA PRO A 357 23.27 -13.00 -8.38
C PRO A 357 23.11 -13.75 -7.06
N PRO A 358 23.66 -13.23 -5.95
CA PRO A 358 23.45 -13.79 -4.63
C PRO A 358 22.06 -13.41 -4.07
N MET A 359 21.66 -14.06 -2.98
CA MET A 359 20.47 -13.70 -2.20
C MET A 359 20.88 -12.96 -0.94
N ALA A 360 20.37 -11.73 -0.77
CA ALA A 360 20.45 -11.03 0.51
C ALA A 360 19.41 -11.60 1.48
N GLN A 361 19.85 -11.92 2.69
CA GLN A 361 18.98 -12.32 3.78
C GLN A 361 19.29 -11.54 5.06
N LEU A 362 18.26 -11.30 5.87
CA LEU A 362 18.29 -10.50 7.10
C LEU A 362 17.66 -11.28 8.26
N ALA A 363 18.18 -11.07 9.46
CA ALA A 363 17.55 -11.48 10.71
C ALA A 363 17.89 -10.49 11.83
N ALA A 364 16.88 -9.90 12.48
CA ALA A 364 17.07 -9.19 13.73
C ALA A 364 17.12 -10.21 14.88
N PHE A 365 18.21 -10.21 15.65
CA PHE A 365 18.35 -11.10 16.80
C PHE A 365 18.42 -10.34 18.14
N GLU A 366 18.64 -9.03 18.10
CA GLU A 366 18.55 -8.14 19.27
C GLU A 366 17.88 -6.84 18.84
N GLU A 367 16.87 -6.38 19.59
CA GLU A 367 16.23 -5.10 19.35
C GLU A 367 15.59 -4.55 20.63
N ASP A 368 15.40 -3.23 20.68
CA ASP A 368 14.62 -2.62 21.74
C ASP A 368 13.19 -3.15 21.73
N LEU A 369 12.77 -3.68 22.89
CA LEU A 369 11.40 -4.08 23.15
C LEU A 369 10.65 -2.93 23.81
N ALA A 370 9.40 -2.75 23.39
CA ALA A 370 8.49 -1.79 23.99
C ALA A 370 7.32 -2.54 24.63
N LEU A 371 6.85 -2.03 25.77
CA LEU A 371 5.74 -2.59 26.52
C LEU A 371 4.45 -1.80 26.23
N ASN A 372 3.42 -2.50 25.76
CA ASN A 372 2.08 -1.93 25.64
C ASN A 372 1.55 -1.56 27.03
N GLY A 373 1.00 -0.36 27.17
CA GLY A 373 0.58 0.22 28.45
C GLY A 373 1.65 1.05 29.15
N GLN A 374 2.90 1.05 28.67
CA GLN A 374 4.00 1.86 29.22
C GLN A 374 4.69 2.71 28.15
N ASP A 375 5.28 2.06 27.15
CA ASP A 375 6.02 2.71 26.07
C ASP A 375 5.11 3.13 24.91
N TYR A 376 3.99 2.44 24.72
CA TYR A 376 2.97 2.73 23.72
C TYR A 376 1.61 2.18 24.16
N PHE A 377 0.54 2.52 23.44
CA PHE A 377 -0.82 2.11 23.80
C PHE A 377 -1.56 1.54 22.61
N GLU A 378 -1.97 0.28 22.66
CA GLU A 378 -2.80 -0.36 21.62
C GLU A 378 -3.71 -1.44 22.24
N ALA A 379 -4.64 -1.96 21.43
CA ALA A 379 -5.40 -3.15 21.81
C ALA A 379 -4.47 -4.37 22.06
N PRO A 380 -4.89 -5.36 22.86
CA PRO A 380 -4.10 -6.56 23.12
C PRO A 380 -3.69 -7.27 21.81
N GLY A 381 -2.45 -7.77 21.77
CA GLY A 381 -1.89 -8.47 20.62
C GLY A 381 -1.27 -7.57 19.54
N VAL A 382 -1.42 -6.24 19.63
CA VAL A 382 -0.74 -5.31 18.72
C VAL A 382 0.65 -4.98 19.24
N SER A 383 1.66 -5.16 18.38
CA SER A 383 3.05 -4.87 18.69
C SER A 383 3.67 -3.88 17.70
N GLU A 384 4.94 -3.58 17.90
CA GLU A 384 5.75 -2.82 16.96
C GLU A 384 6.33 -3.68 15.82
N ARG A 385 6.33 -5.01 15.96
CA ARG A 385 6.69 -5.93 14.89
C ARG A 385 5.50 -6.08 13.95
N LEU A 386 5.62 -5.54 12.74
CA LEU A 386 4.60 -5.72 11.71
C LEU A 386 4.76 -7.11 11.08
N PHE A 387 5.96 -7.43 10.60
CA PHE A 387 6.35 -8.79 10.20
C PHE A 387 7.88 -8.89 10.07
N ASP A 388 8.35 -10.13 10.07
CA ASP A 388 9.72 -10.52 9.75
C ASP A 388 9.72 -11.62 8.69
N THR A 389 10.55 -11.45 7.67
CA THR A 389 10.86 -12.45 6.64
C THR A 389 12.36 -12.41 6.36
N PRO A 390 12.93 -13.44 5.70
CA PRO A 390 14.35 -13.42 5.37
C PRO A 390 14.81 -12.25 4.51
N CYS A 391 13.94 -11.50 3.81
CA CYS A 391 14.37 -10.32 3.04
C CYS A 391 13.77 -8.99 3.51
N VAL A 392 12.85 -9.00 4.48
CA VAL A 392 12.20 -7.77 4.95
C VAL A 392 11.94 -7.85 6.45
N ILE A 393 12.46 -6.86 7.17
CA ILE A 393 12.15 -6.60 8.58
C ILE A 393 11.30 -5.33 8.62
N ALA A 394 10.05 -5.43 9.05
CA ALA A 394 9.13 -4.29 9.10
C ALA A 394 8.71 -3.96 10.54
N ARG A 395 8.83 -2.69 10.92
CA ARG A 395 8.48 -2.17 12.25
C ARG A 395 7.57 -0.96 12.18
N ILE A 396 6.68 -0.84 13.16
CA ILE A 396 5.94 0.39 13.45
C ILE A 396 6.59 1.03 14.69
N HIS A 397 7.07 2.27 14.58
CA HIS A 397 7.67 2.99 15.70
C HIS A 397 6.56 3.57 16.57
N ARG A 398 6.15 2.82 17.60
CA ARG A 398 5.12 3.22 18.56
C ARG A 398 5.72 3.72 19.86
N SER A 399 6.79 3.08 20.31
CA SER A 399 7.49 3.39 21.57
C SER A 399 7.77 4.88 21.67
N THR A 400 7.59 5.43 22.86
CA THR A 400 7.97 6.79 23.23
C THR A 400 9.47 7.03 23.23
N ARG A 401 10.30 6.00 23.04
CA ARG A 401 11.74 6.18 22.84
C ARG A 401 12.00 6.94 21.54
N HIS A 402 12.86 7.95 21.61
CA HIS A 402 13.24 8.73 20.43
C HIS A 402 13.93 7.88 19.36
N THR A 403 14.84 6.99 19.77
CA THR A 403 15.64 6.17 18.86
C THR A 403 15.37 4.71 19.10
N ARG A 404 15.12 3.96 18.02
CA ARG A 404 15.11 2.50 18.04
C ARG A 404 16.48 1.95 17.76
N ARG A 405 16.89 0.98 18.56
CA ARG A 405 18.07 0.17 18.30
C ARG A 405 17.68 -1.23 17.84
N MET A 406 18.39 -1.75 16.84
CA MET A 406 18.36 -3.16 16.48
C MET A 406 19.73 -3.64 15.98
N ILE A 407 20.08 -4.89 16.27
CA ILE A 407 21.22 -5.57 15.64
C ILE A 407 20.68 -6.54 14.60
N VAL A 408 21.13 -6.38 13.35
CA VAL A 408 20.70 -7.17 12.20
C VAL A 408 21.86 -7.96 11.63
N SER A 409 21.64 -9.26 11.45
CA SER A 409 22.56 -10.17 10.77
C SER A 409 22.16 -10.37 9.33
N ALA A 410 23.14 -10.29 8.44
CA ALA A 410 23.07 -10.66 7.02
C ALA A 410 23.70 -12.02 6.71
N LYS A 411 24.16 -12.76 7.73
CA LYS A 411 24.98 -13.98 7.57
C LYS A 411 24.29 -15.13 6.84
N ALA A 412 22.96 -15.14 6.80
CA ALA A 412 22.20 -16.15 6.06
C ALA A 412 22.21 -15.90 4.54
N SER A 413 22.71 -14.74 4.10
CA SER A 413 22.90 -14.43 2.68
C SER A 413 23.81 -15.47 2.01
N PHE A 414 23.52 -15.83 0.77
CA PHE A 414 24.25 -16.89 0.08
C PHE A 414 24.43 -16.60 -1.41
N ASP A 415 25.46 -17.21 -1.98
CA ASP A 415 25.73 -17.27 -3.41
C ASP A 415 25.55 -18.71 -3.91
N ALA A 416 24.86 -18.91 -5.04
CA ALA A 416 24.62 -20.24 -5.59
C ALA A 416 25.90 -21.00 -5.96
N ASN A 417 26.97 -20.26 -6.29
CA ASN A 417 28.28 -20.78 -6.67
C ASN A 417 29.30 -20.63 -5.53
N LYS A 418 28.85 -20.29 -4.31
CA LYS A 418 29.68 -20.12 -3.10
C LYS A 418 30.79 -19.08 -3.25
N ARG A 419 30.60 -18.07 -4.10
CA ARG A 419 31.54 -16.94 -4.23
C ARG A 419 31.58 -16.12 -2.94
N PRO A 420 32.73 -15.51 -2.59
CA PRO A 420 32.82 -14.60 -1.44
C PRO A 420 31.83 -13.43 -1.55
N LEU A 421 31.25 -13.04 -0.42
CA LEU A 421 30.22 -12.01 -0.35
C LEU A 421 30.74 -10.75 0.33
N THR A 422 30.30 -9.59 -0.16
CA THR A 422 30.48 -8.28 0.47
C THR A 422 29.12 -7.66 0.75
N PHE A 423 28.99 -6.91 1.85
CA PHE A 423 27.72 -6.42 2.37
C PHE A 423 27.68 -4.90 2.31
N HIS A 424 26.62 -4.36 1.71
CA HIS A 424 26.41 -2.92 1.52
C HIS A 424 25.10 -2.52 2.18
N TRP A 425 25.19 -1.70 3.22
CA TRP A 425 24.04 -1.17 3.96
C TRP A 425 23.85 0.30 3.63
N VAL A 426 22.67 0.69 3.15
CA VAL A 426 22.40 2.05 2.69
C VAL A 426 21.04 2.55 3.14
N VAL A 427 20.96 3.83 3.50
CA VAL A 427 19.67 4.51 3.73
C VAL A 427 19.07 4.85 2.36
N LEU A 428 17.96 4.21 2.02
CA LEU A 428 17.24 4.42 0.76
C LEU A 428 16.17 5.49 0.87
N ARG A 429 15.58 5.62 2.07
CA ARG A 429 14.53 6.59 2.41
C ARG A 429 14.66 6.97 3.88
N GLY A 430 14.50 8.25 4.20
CA GLY A 430 14.68 8.79 5.55
C GLY A 430 15.77 9.85 5.60
N ASP A 431 15.97 10.45 6.76
CA ASP A 431 17.07 11.38 7.00
C ASP A 431 18.35 10.61 7.30
N ALA A 432 19.17 10.42 6.27
CA ALA A 432 20.44 9.71 6.38
C ALA A 432 21.43 10.36 7.37
N ALA A 433 21.32 11.67 7.64
CA ALA A 433 22.19 12.33 8.62
C ALA A 433 21.85 11.94 10.07
N ARG A 434 20.63 11.46 10.31
CA ARG A 434 20.14 11.08 11.64
C ARG A 434 20.19 9.58 11.91
N ILE A 435 20.21 8.75 10.86
CA ILE A 435 20.27 7.29 10.98
C ILE A 435 21.73 6.83 11.08
N ARG A 436 22.04 5.98 12.08
CA ARG A 436 23.38 5.40 12.23
C ARG A 436 23.35 3.91 11.88
N ILE A 437 24.30 3.50 11.05
CA ILE A 437 24.56 2.10 10.69
C ILE A 437 26.00 1.80 11.10
N THR A 438 26.20 0.96 12.11
CA THR A 438 27.51 0.64 12.65
C THR A 438 27.80 -0.85 12.45
N PRO A 439 28.85 -1.25 11.71
CA PRO A 439 29.27 -2.65 11.65
C PRO A 439 29.61 -3.17 13.06
N VAL A 440 28.97 -4.27 13.44
CA VAL A 440 29.33 -5.05 14.64
C VAL A 440 30.47 -6.01 14.30
N GLU A 441 30.43 -6.57 13.09
CA GLU A 441 31.50 -7.43 12.55
C GLU A 441 32.29 -6.69 11.48
N LYS A 442 33.59 -7.03 11.37
CA LYS A 442 34.54 -6.33 10.48
C LYS A 442 34.18 -6.43 9.01
N ASP A 443 33.49 -7.50 8.60
CA ASP A 443 33.07 -7.73 7.22
C ASP A 443 31.74 -7.05 6.86
N GLY A 444 31.08 -6.38 7.81
CA GLY A 444 29.79 -5.73 7.62
C GLY A 444 28.60 -6.69 7.54
N SER A 445 28.80 -7.99 7.80
CA SER A 445 27.73 -8.99 7.81
C SER A 445 26.75 -8.83 8.98
N VAL A 446 27.11 -8.08 10.01
CA VAL A 446 26.23 -7.73 11.14
C VAL A 446 26.37 -6.24 11.42
N VAL A 447 25.25 -5.54 11.56
CA VAL A 447 25.21 -4.11 11.85
C VAL A 447 24.27 -3.79 13.02
N GLU A 448 24.65 -2.78 13.80
CA GLU A 448 23.75 -2.06 14.69
C GLU A 448 23.09 -0.91 13.91
N LEU A 449 21.77 -0.85 13.97
CA LEU A 449 20.96 0.22 13.40
C LEU A 449 20.40 1.06 14.54
N LEU A 450 20.66 2.37 14.51
CA LEU A 450 20.01 3.36 15.34
C LEU A 450 19.11 4.23 14.47
N ILE A 451 17.80 4.08 14.62
CA ILE A 451 16.79 4.69 13.76
C ILE A 451 15.94 5.64 14.63
N PRO A 452 16.15 6.96 14.54
CA PRO A 452 15.34 7.91 15.29
C PRO A 452 13.92 8.00 14.72
N TRP A 453 13.00 8.49 15.53
CA TRP A 453 11.63 8.78 15.11
C TRP A 453 11.64 9.84 13.99
N HIS A 454 10.85 9.60 12.95
CA HIS A 454 10.76 10.45 11.77
C HIS A 454 9.39 11.10 11.68
N GLU A 455 9.37 12.42 11.60
CA GLU A 455 8.19 13.15 11.13
C GLU A 455 7.93 12.81 9.67
N ARG A 456 6.71 13.06 9.22
CA ARG A 456 6.40 13.02 7.80
C ARG A 456 7.20 14.09 7.04
N PHE A 457 7.88 13.67 5.97
CA PHE A 457 8.70 14.51 5.11
C PHE A 457 8.39 14.24 3.64
N THR A 458 8.66 15.22 2.78
CA THR A 458 8.47 15.09 1.33
C THR A 458 9.71 14.50 0.68
N LEU A 459 9.53 13.46 -0.12
CA LEU A 459 10.59 12.88 -0.93
C LEU A 459 11.06 13.90 -1.98
N PRO A 460 12.39 14.05 -2.17
CA PRO A 460 12.93 14.95 -3.19
C PRO A 460 12.39 14.62 -4.58
N ASN A 461 12.01 15.64 -5.34
CA ASN A 461 11.62 15.57 -6.75
C ASN A 461 10.37 14.71 -7.09
N SER A 462 9.59 14.23 -6.11
CA SER A 462 8.34 13.49 -6.38
C SER A 462 7.07 14.16 -5.86
N GLY A 463 7.18 15.06 -4.87
CA GLY A 463 6.02 15.64 -4.18
C GLY A 463 5.28 14.64 -3.28
N ILE A 464 5.83 13.45 -3.06
CA ILE A 464 5.23 12.40 -2.24
C ILE A 464 5.72 12.55 -0.81
N ALA A 465 4.79 12.73 0.13
CA ALA A 465 5.08 12.79 1.56
C ALA A 465 5.07 11.38 2.17
N THR A 466 6.06 11.06 3.00
CA THR A 466 6.22 9.77 3.69
C THR A 466 6.75 9.98 5.10
N ASN A 467 6.46 9.04 5.97
CA ASN A 467 6.87 8.93 7.37
C ASN A 467 7.57 7.58 7.62
N ARG A 468 8.06 6.96 6.55
CA ARG A 468 8.76 5.68 6.56
C ARG A 468 10.26 5.86 6.29
N VAL A 469 11.06 5.11 7.01
CA VAL A 469 12.49 4.90 6.75
C VAL A 469 12.68 3.54 6.09
N ASP A 470 13.49 3.49 5.02
CA ASP A 470 13.91 2.25 4.38
C ASP A 470 15.45 2.18 4.38
N ILE A 471 16.00 1.12 4.97
CA ILE A 471 17.41 0.76 4.90
C ILE A 471 17.53 -0.48 4.03
N GLY A 472 18.34 -0.40 2.97
CA GLY A 472 18.61 -1.52 2.06
C GLY A 472 19.88 -2.27 2.44
N LEU A 473 19.82 -3.60 2.39
CA LEU A 473 20.99 -4.48 2.32
C LEU A 473 21.15 -4.97 0.88
N PHE A 474 22.36 -4.82 0.35
CA PHE A 474 22.80 -5.36 -0.93
C PHE A 474 24.02 -6.24 -0.71
N VAL A 475 23.93 -7.47 -1.20
CA VAL A 475 25.03 -8.42 -1.12
C VAL A 475 25.66 -8.55 -2.50
N HIS A 476 26.99 -8.45 -2.58
CA HIS A 476 27.70 -8.49 -3.86
C HIS A 476 28.71 -9.64 -3.87
N ASN A 477 28.65 -10.48 -4.92
CA ASN A 477 29.47 -11.69 -5.06
C ASN A 477 30.72 -11.50 -5.96
N GLY A 478 31.05 -10.24 -6.27
CA GLY A 478 32.12 -9.87 -7.20
C GLY A 478 31.69 -9.74 -8.65
N ALA A 479 30.48 -10.19 -9.02
CA ALA A 479 29.94 -10.05 -10.38
C ALA A 479 28.60 -9.29 -10.39
N TYR A 480 27.67 -9.65 -9.51
CA TYR A 480 26.35 -9.05 -9.40
C TYR A 480 26.02 -8.67 -7.96
N TYR A 481 25.26 -7.59 -7.81
CA TYR A 481 24.50 -7.34 -6.58
C TYR A 481 23.31 -8.29 -6.51
N SER A 482 22.88 -8.61 -5.29
CA SER A 482 21.58 -9.23 -5.01
C SER A 482 20.44 -8.26 -5.33
N ALA A 483 19.22 -8.78 -5.45
CA ALA A 483 18.04 -7.98 -5.17
C ALA A 483 18.09 -7.39 -3.74
N PRO A 484 17.40 -6.27 -3.47
CA PRO A 484 17.42 -5.66 -2.14
C PRO A 484 16.76 -6.56 -1.09
N ALA A 485 17.35 -6.58 0.10
CA ALA A 485 16.62 -6.86 1.33
C ALA A 485 16.42 -5.53 2.10
N PHE A 486 15.35 -5.42 2.89
CA PHE A 486 14.96 -4.16 3.54
C PHE A 486 14.79 -4.27 5.06
N VAL A 487 15.19 -3.21 5.76
CA VAL A 487 14.71 -2.89 7.10
C VAL A 487 13.86 -1.62 7.00
N CYS A 488 12.57 -1.74 7.28
CA CYS A 488 11.58 -0.67 7.15
C CYS A 488 11.04 -0.26 8.53
N VAL A 489 11.02 1.04 8.81
CA VAL A 489 10.44 1.60 10.05
C VAL A 489 9.41 2.67 9.68
N TYR A 490 8.15 2.45 10.05
CA TYR A 490 7.04 3.37 9.82
C TYR A 490 6.68 4.10 11.12
N SER A 491 6.73 5.44 11.10
CA SER A 491 6.31 6.28 12.24
C SER A 491 4.83 6.66 12.10
N LEU A 492 4.07 6.83 13.18
CA LEU A 492 2.65 7.17 13.06
C LEU A 492 2.47 8.69 12.84
N ASP A 493 1.78 9.07 11.77
CA ASP A 493 1.62 10.47 11.35
C ASP A 493 0.57 11.24 12.17
N ASP A 494 -0.29 10.53 12.91
CA ASP A 494 -1.27 11.13 13.82
C ASP A 494 -0.71 11.41 15.22
N GLU A 495 0.61 11.36 15.37
CA GLU A 495 1.30 11.65 16.62
C GLU A 495 2.13 12.95 16.57
N ALA A 496 1.86 13.85 17.51
CA ALA A 496 2.76 14.97 17.81
C ALA A 496 3.63 14.58 19.00
N ARG A 497 4.92 14.41 18.74
CA ARG A 497 5.93 14.07 19.74
C ARG A 497 6.83 15.26 20.00
N THR A 498 7.11 15.56 21.26
CA THR A 498 8.13 16.53 21.65
C THR A 498 9.15 15.84 22.53
N TYR A 499 10.42 15.93 22.17
CA TYR A 499 11.53 15.36 22.93
C TYR A 499 12.39 16.47 23.52
N ALA A 500 12.95 16.23 24.71
CA ALA A 500 14.03 17.03 25.25
C ALA A 500 15.32 16.81 24.44
N PRO A 501 16.33 17.71 24.55
CA PRO A 501 17.59 17.57 23.80
C PRO A 501 18.34 16.25 24.03
N ASP A 502 18.12 15.58 25.17
CA ASP A 502 18.69 14.28 25.50
C ASP A 502 17.87 13.08 24.99
N GLY A 503 16.79 13.32 24.24
CA GLY A 503 15.95 12.30 23.63
C GLY A 503 14.83 11.75 24.52
N ARG A 504 14.64 12.27 25.74
CA ARG A 504 13.48 11.92 26.58
C ARG A 504 12.21 12.51 26.01
N ILE A 505 11.13 11.73 25.99
CA ILE A 505 9.81 12.22 25.59
C ILE A 505 9.32 13.25 26.63
N VAL A 506 8.86 14.41 26.18
CA VAL A 506 8.22 15.40 27.08
C VAL A 506 6.71 15.30 26.94
N GLU A 507 6.23 15.14 25.71
CA GLU A 507 4.82 15.17 25.42
C GLU A 507 4.48 14.36 24.16
N MET A 508 3.34 13.69 24.21
CA MET A 508 2.75 12.93 23.13
C MET A 508 1.27 13.29 22.96
N PHE A 509 0.86 13.67 21.75
CA PHE A 509 -0.56 13.82 21.41
C PHE A 509 -0.92 12.92 20.23
N TYR A 510 -1.89 12.03 20.42
CA TYR A 510 -2.25 10.97 19.47
C TYR A 510 -3.37 11.35 18.47
N GLY A 511 -3.78 12.61 18.46
CA GLY A 511 -4.80 13.14 17.56
C GLY A 511 -4.26 14.19 16.60
N TYR A 512 -2.96 14.17 16.32
CA TYR A 512 -2.30 15.20 15.54
C TYR A 512 -2.87 15.27 14.11
N GLY A 513 -2.99 16.49 13.63
CA GLY A 513 -3.52 16.81 12.32
C GLY A 513 -2.72 17.96 11.74
N ASP A 514 -2.23 17.77 10.52
CA ASP A 514 -1.58 18.82 9.75
C ASP A 514 -2.48 20.06 9.70
N SER A 515 -1.87 21.23 9.88
CA SER A 515 -2.55 22.53 9.89
C SER A 515 -2.28 23.33 8.62
N THR A 516 -1.43 22.85 7.71
CA THR A 516 -1.06 23.55 6.46
C THR A 516 -2.31 23.95 5.67
N ILE A 517 -2.34 25.20 5.21
CA ILE A 517 -3.39 25.74 4.34
C ILE A 517 -2.95 25.56 2.88
N GLY A 518 -3.78 24.93 2.07
CA GLY A 518 -3.49 24.66 0.66
C GLY A 518 -2.55 23.46 0.47
N TYR A 519 -2.05 23.31 -0.76
CA TYR A 519 -1.09 22.26 -1.14
C TYR A 519 0.20 22.85 -1.71
N PRO A 520 1.26 22.93 -0.89
CA PRO A 520 2.58 23.30 -1.38
C PRO A 520 3.04 22.30 -2.45
N HIS A 521 3.54 22.79 -3.58
CA HIS A 521 4.22 22.01 -4.62
C HIS A 521 3.35 20.98 -5.39
N ALA A 522 2.03 20.98 -5.20
CA ALA A 522 1.11 20.24 -6.05
C ALA A 522 0.20 21.23 -6.80
N PRO A 523 -0.05 21.03 -8.10
CA PRO A 523 -1.05 21.82 -8.79
C PRO A 523 -2.41 21.56 -8.13
N GLN A 524 -3.27 22.59 -8.10
CA GLN A 524 -4.66 22.36 -7.72
C GLN A 524 -5.25 21.34 -8.70
N LYS A 525 -5.58 20.14 -8.21
CA LYS A 525 -6.23 19.15 -9.06
C LYS A 525 -7.67 19.59 -9.30
N VAL A 526 -8.11 19.34 -10.53
CA VAL A 526 -9.51 19.46 -10.94
C VAL A 526 -10.38 18.64 -9.97
N ARG A 527 -11.45 19.26 -9.43
CA ARG A 527 -12.36 18.70 -8.41
C ARG A 527 -11.71 18.25 -7.09
N ASP A 528 -10.94 19.10 -6.42
CA ASP A 528 -10.76 18.94 -4.97
C ASP A 528 -11.85 19.73 -4.22
N PRO A 529 -12.99 19.12 -3.85
CA PRO A 529 -14.02 19.80 -3.06
C PRO A 529 -13.55 20.13 -1.64
N ASN A 530 -12.40 19.58 -1.22
CA ASN A 530 -11.80 19.80 0.09
C ASN A 530 -10.61 20.77 0.01
N TYR A 531 -10.45 21.52 -1.08
CA TYR A 531 -9.43 22.56 -1.13
C TYR A 531 -9.71 23.65 -0.08
N ASP A 532 -8.67 24.09 0.61
CA ASP A 532 -8.81 24.93 1.80
C ASP A 532 -9.24 26.37 1.47
N VAL A 533 -8.75 26.93 0.35
CA VAL A 533 -9.14 28.25 -0.16
C VAL A 533 -10.42 28.13 -0.98
N THR A 534 -11.48 28.77 -0.52
CA THR A 534 -12.82 28.69 -1.12
C THR A 534 -13.21 29.92 -1.93
N ASP A 535 -12.58 31.07 -1.66
CA ASP A 535 -12.81 32.31 -2.41
C ASP A 535 -11.49 33.05 -2.67
N TRP A 536 -10.91 32.77 -3.82
CA TRP A 536 -9.67 33.41 -4.24
C TRP A 536 -9.83 34.89 -4.60
N ALA A 537 -11.02 35.30 -5.08
CA ALA A 537 -11.29 36.70 -5.41
C ALA A 537 -11.32 37.56 -4.14
N ALA A 538 -11.89 37.03 -3.06
CA ALA A 538 -11.85 37.67 -1.75
C ALA A 538 -10.41 37.89 -1.23
N LEU A 539 -9.49 36.93 -1.46
CA LEU A 539 -8.08 37.10 -1.09
C LEU A 539 -7.38 38.17 -1.95
N LEU A 540 -7.63 38.18 -3.26
CA LEU A 540 -7.07 39.19 -4.16
C LEU A 540 -7.57 40.60 -3.85
N ALA A 541 -8.81 40.76 -3.41
CA ALA A 541 -9.36 42.05 -2.97
C ALA A 541 -8.60 42.65 -1.76
N LEU A 542 -7.89 41.84 -0.98
CA LEU A 542 -7.04 42.32 0.12
C LEU A 542 -5.77 43.04 -0.37
N LEU A 543 -5.40 42.84 -1.64
CA LEU A 543 -4.22 43.48 -2.24
C LEU A 543 -4.43 44.97 -2.54
N ASP A 544 -5.68 45.44 -2.55
CA ASP A 544 -5.99 46.85 -2.83
C ASP A 544 -5.34 47.77 -1.78
N PRO A 545 -4.39 48.65 -2.16
CA PRO A 545 -3.72 49.55 -1.23
C PRO A 545 -4.66 50.58 -0.59
N ALA A 546 -5.86 50.81 -1.13
CA ALA A 546 -6.88 51.68 -0.55
C ALA A 546 -7.53 51.07 0.70
N ARG A 547 -7.55 49.74 0.83
CA ARG A 547 -8.08 49.05 2.02
C ARG A 547 -7.10 49.16 3.18
N LYS A 548 -7.45 49.97 4.21
CA LYS A 548 -6.63 50.20 5.42
C LYS A 548 -7.11 49.43 6.66
N ASP A 549 -8.02 48.47 6.49
CA ASP A 549 -8.45 47.65 7.60
C ASP A 549 -7.38 46.63 8.01
N PHE A 550 -7.43 46.24 9.28
CA PHE A 550 -6.45 45.35 9.91
C PHE A 550 -6.23 44.06 9.12
N ALA A 551 -7.29 43.43 8.60
CA ALA A 551 -7.19 42.15 7.90
C ALA A 551 -6.41 42.28 6.58
N ALA A 552 -6.70 43.32 5.78
CA ALA A 552 -6.01 43.58 4.52
C ALA A 552 -4.54 43.96 4.73
N GLU A 553 -4.23 44.74 5.77
CA GLU A 553 -2.85 45.08 6.11
C GLU A 553 -2.02 43.87 6.53
N ARG A 554 -2.55 43.01 7.43
CA ARG A 554 -1.86 41.77 7.85
C ARG A 554 -1.57 40.84 6.67
N PHE A 555 -2.47 40.78 5.69
CA PHE A 555 -2.27 39.98 4.48
C PHE A 555 -1.14 40.53 3.61
N ARG A 556 -1.16 41.83 3.30
CA ARG A 556 -0.19 42.47 2.40
C ARG A 556 1.21 42.55 2.98
N GLU A 557 1.37 42.71 4.29
CA GLU A 557 2.69 42.75 4.95
C GLU A 557 3.51 41.46 4.76
N ARG A 558 2.86 40.35 4.39
CA ARG A 558 3.52 39.06 4.12
C ARG A 558 3.90 38.88 2.65
N LEU A 559 3.64 39.87 1.80
CA LEU A 559 3.95 39.84 0.36
C LEU A 559 5.01 40.90 0.02
N SER A 560 5.86 40.57 -0.94
CA SER A 560 6.76 41.58 -1.51
C SER A 560 5.99 42.56 -2.39
N PRO A 561 6.45 43.81 -2.54
CA PRO A 561 5.84 44.77 -3.47
C PRO A 561 5.75 44.23 -4.90
N GLN A 562 6.75 43.45 -5.34
CA GLN A 562 6.77 42.81 -6.65
C GLN A 562 5.67 41.74 -6.78
N ALA A 563 5.46 40.92 -5.74
CA ALA A 563 4.39 39.92 -5.73
C ALA A 563 3.00 40.58 -5.78
N ILE A 564 2.79 41.66 -5.00
CA ILE A 564 1.53 42.41 -5.04
C ILE A 564 1.27 42.96 -6.45
N ALA A 565 2.27 43.61 -7.06
CA ALA A 565 2.14 44.16 -8.41
C ALA A 565 1.85 43.08 -9.47
N ALA A 566 2.42 41.88 -9.33
CA ALA A 566 2.19 40.76 -10.23
C ALA A 566 0.81 40.09 -10.03
N LEU A 567 0.27 40.08 -8.81
CA LEU A 567 -1.01 39.45 -8.48
C LEU A 567 -2.22 40.33 -8.80
N LEU A 568 -2.11 41.66 -8.70
CA LEU A 568 -3.23 42.59 -8.90
C LEU A 568 -3.97 42.40 -10.25
N PRO A 569 -3.28 42.22 -11.40
CA PRO A 569 -3.95 41.98 -12.68
C PRO A 569 -4.76 40.68 -12.73
N LEU A 570 -4.41 39.67 -11.92
CA LEU A 570 -5.07 38.38 -11.91
C LEU A 570 -6.49 38.42 -11.30
N ALA A 571 -6.84 39.47 -10.54
CA ALA A 571 -8.15 39.57 -9.90
C ALA A 571 -9.31 39.47 -10.91
N ALA A 572 -9.24 40.24 -12.00
CA ALA A 572 -10.26 40.23 -13.04
C ALA A 572 -10.31 38.90 -13.80
N GLU A 573 -9.14 38.32 -14.10
CA GLU A 573 -9.05 37.02 -14.79
C GLU A 573 -9.61 35.88 -13.93
N LEU A 574 -9.33 35.92 -12.63
CA LEU A 574 -9.76 34.90 -11.68
C LEU A 574 -11.26 34.99 -11.38
N GLU A 575 -11.79 36.20 -11.25
CA GLU A 575 -13.23 36.43 -11.10
C GLU A 575 -13.98 35.94 -12.35
N ALA A 576 -13.48 36.26 -13.55
CA ALA A 576 -14.05 35.77 -14.79
C ALA A 576 -13.97 34.23 -14.92
N ALA A 577 -12.87 33.61 -14.49
CA ALA A 577 -12.71 32.16 -14.49
C ALA A 577 -13.63 31.48 -13.46
N ALA A 578 -13.74 32.03 -12.25
CA ALA A 578 -14.62 31.53 -11.19
C ALA A 578 -16.09 31.65 -11.57
N GLY A 579 -16.49 32.74 -12.23
CA GLY A 579 -17.86 32.92 -12.74
C GLY A 579 -18.31 31.81 -13.69
N LYS A 580 -17.38 31.28 -14.51
CA LYS A 580 -17.64 30.17 -15.45
C LYS A 580 -17.89 28.81 -14.78
N LEU A 581 -17.66 28.69 -13.46
CA LEU A 581 -17.90 27.44 -12.72
C LEU A 581 -19.36 27.27 -12.30
N LYS A 582 -20.12 28.36 -12.15
CA LYS A 582 -21.48 28.33 -11.59
C LYS A 582 -22.43 27.42 -12.36
N GLU A 583 -22.50 27.58 -13.68
CA GLU A 583 -23.41 26.80 -14.54
C GLU A 583 -23.00 25.30 -14.62
N PRO A 584 -21.73 24.93 -14.89
CA PRO A 584 -21.32 23.52 -14.87
C PRO A 584 -21.53 22.84 -13.52
N GLN A 585 -21.32 23.56 -12.40
CA GLN A 585 -21.56 23.03 -11.06
C GLN A 585 -23.04 22.71 -10.82
N GLN A 586 -23.94 23.64 -11.17
CA GLN A 586 -25.38 23.40 -11.06
C GLN A 586 -25.82 22.18 -11.89
N LYS A 587 -25.33 22.06 -13.14
CA LYS A 587 -25.62 20.89 -14.00
C LYS A 587 -25.12 19.59 -13.39
N LEU A 588 -23.96 19.61 -12.73
CA LEU A 588 -23.43 18.45 -12.02
C LEU A 588 -24.33 18.05 -10.85
N ASP A 589 -24.76 19.02 -10.04
CA ASP A 589 -25.61 18.79 -8.86
C ASP A 589 -26.96 18.19 -9.28
N ASP A 590 -27.57 18.74 -10.34
CA ASP A 590 -28.82 18.22 -10.92
C ASP A 590 -28.64 16.79 -11.46
N ALA A 591 -27.54 16.53 -12.19
CA ALA A 591 -27.23 15.20 -12.73
C ALA A 591 -26.93 14.17 -11.62
N GLN A 592 -26.25 14.58 -10.55
CA GLN A 592 -25.94 13.74 -9.39
C GLN A 592 -27.20 13.38 -8.61
N ALA A 593 -28.10 14.35 -8.41
CA ALA A 593 -29.42 14.10 -7.81
C ALA A 593 -30.23 13.10 -8.64
N ALA A 594 -30.22 13.22 -9.97
CA ALA A 594 -30.87 12.29 -10.88
C ALA A 594 -30.26 10.87 -10.81
N ALA A 595 -28.93 10.75 -10.81
CA ALA A 595 -28.22 9.47 -10.69
C ALA A 595 -28.49 8.80 -9.33
N ASN A 596 -28.45 9.54 -8.23
CA ASN A 596 -28.78 9.03 -6.89
C ASN A 596 -30.22 8.51 -6.83
N LYS A 597 -31.17 9.25 -7.42
CA LYS A 597 -32.58 8.83 -7.51
C LYS A 597 -32.74 7.55 -8.33
N ALA A 598 -32.05 7.43 -9.47
CA ALA A 598 -32.09 6.23 -10.31
C ALA A 598 -31.46 5.00 -9.62
N ALA A 599 -30.32 5.20 -8.93
CA ALA A 599 -29.67 4.14 -8.16
C ALA A 599 -30.53 3.65 -6.98
N ALA A 600 -31.17 4.57 -6.26
CA ALA A 600 -32.10 4.23 -5.17
C ALA A 600 -33.30 3.43 -5.69
N ALA A 601 -33.89 3.83 -6.82
CA ALA A 601 -35.00 3.11 -7.45
C ALA A 601 -34.59 1.69 -7.89
N LEU A 602 -33.40 1.53 -8.48
CA LEU A 602 -32.87 0.23 -8.86
C LEU A 602 -32.65 -0.68 -7.64
N ASN A 603 -32.07 -0.14 -6.55
CA ASN A 603 -31.83 -0.91 -5.33
C ASN A 603 -33.14 -1.35 -4.66
N ASP A 604 -34.14 -0.48 -4.61
CA ASP A 604 -35.47 -0.83 -4.12
C ASP A 604 -36.12 -1.94 -4.96
N ALA A 605 -36.01 -1.86 -6.29
CA ALA A 605 -36.50 -2.90 -7.19
C ALA A 605 -35.77 -4.24 -7.03
N LYS A 606 -34.43 -4.23 -6.83
CA LYS A 606 -33.66 -5.45 -6.54
C LYS A 606 -34.13 -6.12 -5.25
N LYS A 607 -34.32 -5.34 -4.19
CA LYS A 607 -34.79 -5.83 -2.90
C LYS A 607 -36.17 -6.50 -3.03
N LYS A 608 -37.10 -5.84 -3.73
CA LYS A 608 -38.45 -6.38 -4.00
C LYS A 608 -38.41 -7.65 -4.84
N LEU A 609 -37.53 -7.73 -5.84
CA LEU A 609 -37.36 -8.94 -6.66
C LEU A 609 -36.80 -10.10 -5.83
N ASP A 610 -35.81 -9.86 -4.97
CA ASP A 610 -35.24 -10.88 -4.09
C ASP A 610 -36.27 -11.39 -3.06
N GLU A 611 -37.10 -10.50 -2.52
CA GLU A 611 -38.24 -10.85 -1.66
C GLU A 611 -39.28 -11.68 -2.42
N ALA A 612 -39.63 -11.28 -3.65
CA ALA A 612 -40.57 -12.01 -4.51
C ALA A 612 -40.05 -13.42 -4.88
N ARG A 613 -38.75 -13.56 -5.18
CA ARG A 613 -38.13 -14.87 -5.46
C ARG A 613 -38.17 -15.79 -4.24
N LYS A 614 -37.92 -15.26 -3.04
CA LYS A 614 -38.05 -16.03 -1.79
C LYS A 614 -39.48 -16.47 -1.54
N ALA A 615 -40.46 -15.61 -1.80
CA ALA A 615 -41.87 -15.92 -1.63
C ALA A 615 -42.39 -16.96 -2.65
N ALA A 616 -41.82 -17.00 -3.86
CA ALA A 616 -42.26 -17.86 -4.95
C ALA A 616 -41.83 -19.34 -4.82
N GLY A 617 -40.76 -19.64 -4.07
CA GLY A 617 -40.27 -21.00 -3.83
C GLY A 617 -39.72 -21.73 -5.07
N ASP A 618 -39.41 -23.02 -4.95
CA ASP A 618 -38.73 -23.81 -6.00
C ASP A 618 -39.64 -24.20 -7.19
N LYS A 619 -40.97 -24.13 -7.02
CA LYS A 619 -41.96 -24.40 -8.07
C LYS A 619 -43.04 -23.29 -8.09
N PRO A 620 -42.72 -22.10 -8.63
CA PRO A 620 -43.66 -20.99 -8.71
C PRO A 620 -44.88 -21.33 -9.56
N SER A 621 -46.06 -20.82 -9.20
CA SER A 621 -47.26 -20.88 -10.06
C SER A 621 -47.05 -20.07 -11.34
N ASP A 622 -47.88 -20.30 -12.36
CA ASP A 622 -47.81 -19.55 -13.62
C ASP A 622 -48.04 -18.03 -13.42
N GLU A 623 -48.87 -17.63 -12.45
CA GLU A 623 -49.04 -16.23 -12.07
C GLU A 623 -47.78 -15.66 -11.41
N ALA A 624 -47.15 -16.42 -10.52
CA ALA A 624 -45.92 -16.01 -9.84
C ALA A 624 -44.74 -15.88 -10.83
N ARG A 625 -44.66 -16.76 -11.83
CA ARG A 625 -43.64 -16.66 -12.89
C ARG A 625 -43.84 -15.39 -13.72
N LYS A 626 -45.06 -15.10 -14.18
CA LYS A 626 -45.37 -13.86 -14.91
C LYS A 626 -45.05 -12.60 -14.11
N ALA A 627 -45.29 -12.61 -12.80
CA ALA A 627 -44.96 -11.49 -11.91
C ALA A 627 -43.44 -11.29 -11.76
N LEU A 628 -42.67 -12.38 -11.65
CA LEU A 628 -41.20 -12.33 -11.62
C LEU A 628 -40.62 -11.82 -12.96
N ASP A 629 -41.13 -12.29 -14.10
CA ASP A 629 -40.70 -11.85 -15.42
C ASP A 629 -40.96 -10.33 -15.60
N LEU A 630 -42.10 -9.83 -15.14
CA LEU A 630 -42.44 -8.40 -15.17
C LEU A 630 -41.52 -7.58 -14.25
N ALA A 631 -41.18 -8.11 -13.07
CA ALA A 631 -40.26 -7.46 -12.13
C ALA A 631 -38.82 -7.44 -12.66
N GLU A 632 -38.36 -8.51 -13.32
CA GLU A 632 -37.06 -8.56 -14.01
C GLU A 632 -36.99 -7.59 -15.19
N ALA A 633 -38.06 -7.48 -15.99
CA ALA A 633 -38.16 -6.47 -17.04
C ALA A 633 -38.10 -5.05 -16.47
N LYS A 634 -38.79 -4.78 -15.36
CA LYS A 634 -38.75 -3.48 -14.67
C LYS A 634 -37.37 -3.19 -14.09
N LEU A 635 -36.69 -4.21 -13.56
CA LEU A 635 -35.32 -4.08 -13.06
C LEU A 635 -34.36 -3.69 -14.18
N LYS A 636 -34.50 -4.29 -15.37
CA LYS A 636 -33.70 -3.94 -16.55
C LYS A 636 -33.96 -2.50 -17.00
N GLU A 637 -35.21 -2.06 -17.03
CA GLU A 637 -35.58 -0.67 -17.35
C GLU A 637 -34.92 0.34 -16.37
N LEU A 638 -34.93 0.03 -15.07
CA LEU A 638 -34.30 0.85 -14.04
C LEU A 638 -32.76 0.82 -14.13
N ASP A 639 -32.17 -0.30 -14.53
CA ASP A 639 -30.72 -0.41 -14.74
C ASP A 639 -30.28 0.44 -15.94
N ASP A 640 -31.04 0.46 -17.02
CA ASP A 640 -30.78 1.30 -18.19
C ASP A 640 -31.02 2.79 -17.89
N ALA A 641 -32.05 3.13 -17.10
CA ALA A 641 -32.25 4.49 -16.60
C ALA A 641 -31.09 4.95 -15.70
N ARG A 642 -30.57 4.08 -14.83
CA ARG A 642 -29.35 4.34 -14.03
C ARG A 642 -28.15 4.59 -14.95
N LYS A 643 -27.88 3.71 -15.91
CA LYS A 643 -26.77 3.89 -16.87
C LYS A 643 -26.85 5.22 -17.61
N LYS A 644 -28.05 5.62 -18.04
CA LYS A 644 -28.26 6.91 -18.71
C LYS A 644 -28.00 8.09 -17.77
N ALA A 645 -28.49 8.03 -16.53
CA ALA A 645 -28.21 9.05 -15.52
C ALA A 645 -26.72 9.12 -15.17
N ASP A 646 -26.03 7.97 -15.06
CA ASP A 646 -24.59 7.87 -14.85
C ASP A 646 -23.81 8.48 -16.03
N ALA A 647 -24.26 8.26 -17.27
CA ALA A 647 -23.66 8.87 -18.46
C ALA A 647 -23.81 10.41 -18.46
N THR A 648 -25.00 10.94 -18.14
CA THR A 648 -25.24 12.39 -18.00
C THR A 648 -24.39 12.98 -16.88
N LEU A 649 -24.32 12.29 -15.74
CA LEU A 649 -23.46 12.66 -14.62
C LEU A 649 -21.99 12.72 -15.06
N ASN A 650 -21.52 11.73 -15.82
CA ASN A 650 -20.15 11.70 -16.36
C ASN A 650 -19.87 12.83 -17.36
N GLU A 651 -20.87 13.25 -18.15
CA GLU A 651 -20.70 14.36 -19.08
C GLU A 651 -20.71 15.73 -18.37
N ALA A 652 -21.66 15.96 -17.46
CA ALA A 652 -21.67 17.15 -16.59
C ALA A 652 -20.36 17.29 -15.80
N ARG A 653 -19.85 16.15 -15.35
CA ARG A 653 -18.50 15.99 -14.78
C ARG A 653 -17.41 16.53 -15.71
N LYS A 654 -17.31 16.10 -16.96
CA LYS A 654 -16.30 16.60 -17.91
C LYS A 654 -16.40 18.11 -18.14
N HIS A 655 -17.62 18.65 -18.21
CA HIS A 655 -17.83 20.08 -18.38
C HIS A 655 -17.33 20.90 -17.18
N LEU A 656 -17.63 20.45 -15.95
CA LEU A 656 -17.07 21.07 -14.76
C LEU A 656 -15.54 20.96 -14.75
N ASP A 657 -14.98 19.83 -15.18
CA ASP A 657 -13.52 19.64 -15.24
C ASP A 657 -12.84 20.61 -16.19
N ALA A 658 -13.42 20.80 -17.38
CA ALA A 658 -12.92 21.75 -18.35
C ALA A 658 -12.94 23.19 -17.79
N ALA A 659 -14.02 23.56 -17.09
CA ALA A 659 -14.16 24.89 -16.48
C ALA A 659 -13.19 25.09 -15.31
N GLN A 660 -13.05 24.10 -14.42
CA GLN A 660 -12.08 24.09 -13.32
C GLN A 660 -10.63 24.11 -13.82
N GLY A 661 -10.35 23.45 -14.95
CA GLY A 661 -9.05 23.54 -15.61
C GLY A 661 -8.70 24.96 -16.07
N GLY A 662 -9.70 25.79 -16.39
CA GLY A 662 -9.50 27.22 -16.68
C GLY A 662 -9.07 28.01 -15.43
N LEU A 663 -9.75 27.81 -14.31
CA LEU A 663 -9.39 28.44 -13.03
C LEU A 663 -7.99 27.99 -12.56
N ALA A 664 -7.71 26.68 -12.62
CA ALA A 664 -6.43 26.12 -12.23
C ALA A 664 -5.27 26.71 -13.04
N ARG A 665 -5.46 26.96 -14.34
CA ARG A 665 -4.43 27.60 -15.19
C ARG A 665 -4.08 29.01 -14.74
N VAL A 666 -5.07 29.81 -14.32
CA VAL A 666 -4.81 31.16 -13.80
C VAL A 666 -4.03 31.08 -12.49
N LEU A 667 -4.36 30.11 -11.64
CA LEU A 667 -3.69 29.92 -10.34
C LEU A 667 -2.30 29.30 -10.43
N THR A 668 -2.01 28.55 -11.49
CA THR A 668 -0.71 27.91 -11.75
C THR A 668 0.03 28.52 -12.93
N SER A 669 -0.27 29.77 -13.29
CA SER A 669 0.54 30.53 -14.24
C SER A 669 1.79 31.09 -13.56
N ASP A 670 2.86 31.26 -14.35
CA ASP A 670 4.06 31.94 -13.87
C ASP A 670 3.75 33.43 -13.65
N LEU A 671 4.10 33.95 -12.49
CA LEU A 671 3.97 35.37 -12.20
C LEU A 671 5.12 36.15 -12.86
N PRO A 672 4.84 37.26 -13.58
CA PRO A 672 5.88 38.10 -14.15
C PRO A 672 6.87 38.59 -13.09
N GLY A 673 8.14 38.21 -13.23
CA GLY A 673 9.21 38.67 -12.33
C GLY A 673 9.22 38.05 -10.92
N VAL A 674 8.38 37.06 -10.64
CA VAL A 674 8.32 36.38 -9.34
C VAL A 674 8.27 34.86 -9.52
N ARG A 675 9.13 34.12 -8.81
CA ARG A 675 9.17 32.65 -8.91
C ARG A 675 7.98 32.00 -8.20
N GLY A 676 7.39 30.99 -8.82
CA GLY A 676 6.28 30.20 -8.25
C GLY A 676 4.91 30.62 -8.79
N TRP A 677 3.90 29.84 -8.45
CA TRP A 677 2.54 30.03 -8.96
C TRP A 677 1.77 31.08 -8.15
N ALA A 678 0.79 31.74 -8.78
CA ALA A 678 -0.08 32.71 -8.12
C ALA A 678 -0.71 32.18 -6.82
N LYS A 679 -1.18 30.93 -6.83
CA LYS A 679 -1.73 30.30 -5.63
C LYS A 679 -0.73 30.23 -4.47
N ASP A 680 0.53 29.94 -4.75
CA ASP A 680 1.55 29.76 -3.70
C ASP A 680 1.82 31.08 -2.99
N HIS A 681 1.78 32.20 -3.75
CA HIS A 681 1.90 33.55 -3.19
C HIS A 681 0.65 33.98 -2.41
N LEU A 682 -0.56 33.57 -2.81
CA LEU A 682 -1.78 33.87 -2.06
C LEU A 682 -1.92 33.02 -0.78
N GLU A 683 -1.40 31.79 -0.79
CA GLU A 683 -1.39 30.89 0.37
C GLU A 683 -0.27 31.21 1.37
N ALA A 684 0.82 31.85 0.91
CA ALA A 684 1.98 32.16 1.76
C ALA A 684 1.63 33.10 2.94
N PRO A 685 0.91 34.22 2.77
CA PRO A 685 0.45 35.05 3.89
C PRO A 685 -0.37 34.29 4.93
N LEU A 686 -1.26 33.41 4.47
CA LEU A 686 -2.12 32.61 5.33
C LEU A 686 -1.29 31.63 6.18
N ASN A 687 -0.32 30.96 5.56
CA ASN A 687 0.58 30.05 6.27
C ASN A 687 1.58 30.78 7.18
N ALA A 688 2.00 32.01 6.82
CA ALA A 688 2.83 32.85 7.68
C ALA A 688 2.10 33.26 8.96
N ILE A 689 0.84 33.71 8.86
CA ILE A 689 0.02 34.03 10.03
C ILE A 689 -0.29 32.76 10.83
N ARG A 690 -0.61 31.64 10.15
CA ARG A 690 -0.85 30.34 10.81
C ARG A 690 0.30 29.98 11.75
N THR A 691 1.54 30.07 11.29
CA THR A 691 2.75 29.66 12.03
C THR A 691 3.26 30.69 13.03
N GLU A 692 2.63 31.85 13.11
CA GLU A 692 2.96 32.91 14.05
C GLU A 692 2.31 32.63 15.42
N HIS A 693 2.99 31.84 16.25
CA HIS A 693 2.42 31.26 17.48
C HIS A 693 2.02 32.29 18.57
N ASP A 694 2.44 33.56 18.45
CA ASP A 694 2.01 34.68 19.30
C ASP A 694 1.13 35.71 18.57
N PHE A 695 0.63 35.40 17.37
CA PHE A 695 -0.17 36.31 16.55
C PHE A 695 -1.33 36.95 17.32
N TYR A 696 -2.13 36.13 17.99
CA TYR A 696 -3.23 36.63 18.82
C TYR A 696 -2.75 37.54 19.95
N LEU A 697 -1.66 37.18 20.64
CA LEU A 697 -1.18 37.94 21.80
C LEU A 697 -0.71 39.35 21.40
N ARG A 698 -0.06 39.48 20.25
CA ARG A 698 0.37 40.79 19.72
C ARG A 698 -0.77 41.65 19.19
N HIS A 699 -1.89 41.05 18.81
CA HIS A 699 -2.99 41.73 18.14
C HIS A 699 -4.35 41.54 18.82
N ALA A 700 -4.36 41.13 20.11
CA ALA A 700 -5.54 40.67 20.81
C ALA A 700 -6.69 41.69 20.75
N LYS A 701 -6.38 42.96 20.98
CA LYS A 701 -7.37 44.04 20.92
C LYS A 701 -8.04 44.13 19.54
N ALA A 702 -7.26 44.20 18.47
CA ALA A 702 -7.79 44.35 17.11
C ALA A 702 -8.63 43.14 16.70
N ILE A 703 -8.18 41.92 17.06
CA ILE A 703 -8.89 40.68 16.76
C ILE A 703 -10.19 40.59 17.56
N ASP A 704 -10.18 40.91 18.85
CA ASP A 704 -11.36 40.91 19.70
C ASP A 704 -12.39 41.97 19.26
N ASP A 705 -11.94 43.17 18.88
CA ASP A 705 -12.81 44.22 18.32
C ASP A 705 -13.51 43.73 17.04
N LEU A 706 -12.78 43.09 16.12
CA LEU A 706 -13.32 42.51 14.89
C LEU A 706 -14.31 41.36 15.18
N ALA A 707 -13.96 40.46 16.10
CA ALA A 707 -14.83 39.36 16.51
C ALA A 707 -16.12 39.87 17.18
N ASN A 708 -16.04 40.97 17.93
CA ASN A 708 -17.21 41.59 18.56
C ASN A 708 -18.12 42.30 17.56
N ALA A 709 -17.55 42.90 16.51
CA ALA A 709 -18.30 43.50 15.41
C ALA A 709 -18.92 42.48 14.44
N CYS A 710 -18.49 41.21 14.50
CA CYS A 710 -18.98 40.13 13.65
C CYS A 710 -20.48 39.86 13.88
N GLN A 711 -21.29 40.02 12.83
CA GLN A 711 -22.75 39.79 12.86
C GLN A 711 -23.13 38.31 12.76
N ASP A 712 -22.20 37.46 12.29
CA ASP A 712 -22.41 36.02 12.21
C ASP A 712 -22.13 35.37 13.57
N ALA A 713 -23.21 35.01 14.27
CA ALA A 713 -23.14 34.41 15.60
C ALA A 713 -22.35 33.09 15.62
N ALA A 714 -22.38 32.30 14.54
CA ALA A 714 -21.66 31.02 14.48
C ALA A 714 -20.15 31.25 14.37
N ARG A 715 -19.72 32.23 13.56
CA ARG A 715 -18.30 32.60 13.45
C ARG A 715 -17.76 33.19 14.74
N LYS A 716 -18.51 34.10 15.36
CA LYS A 716 -18.15 34.67 16.67
C LYS A 716 -18.00 33.59 17.73
N LYS A 717 -18.97 32.67 17.80
CA LYS A 717 -18.93 31.53 18.72
C LYS A 717 -17.71 30.63 18.46
N ALA A 718 -17.42 30.30 17.20
CA ALA A 718 -16.27 29.47 16.85
C ALA A 718 -14.93 30.06 17.31
N PHE A 719 -14.75 31.38 17.18
CA PHE A 719 -13.58 32.09 17.70
C PHE A 719 -13.47 32.01 19.23
N LEU A 720 -14.57 32.31 19.94
CA LEU A 720 -14.59 32.28 21.40
C LEU A 720 -14.33 30.88 21.96
N ASP A 721 -15.01 29.86 21.42
CA ASP A 721 -14.82 28.45 21.79
C ASP A 721 -13.35 28.01 21.58
N ALA A 722 -12.72 28.45 20.49
CA ALA A 722 -11.33 28.12 20.17
C ALA A 722 -10.35 28.80 21.14
N ARG A 723 -10.60 30.06 21.53
CA ARG A 723 -9.80 30.77 22.54
C ARG A 723 -9.93 30.11 23.91
N GLU A 724 -11.14 29.78 24.34
CA GLU A 724 -11.41 29.07 25.59
C GLU A 724 -10.77 27.69 25.61
N ALA A 725 -10.71 27.01 24.45
CA ALA A 725 -10.02 25.73 24.34
C ALA A 725 -8.52 25.84 24.68
N LEU A 726 -7.82 26.90 24.26
CA LEU A 726 -6.41 27.11 24.62
C LEU A 726 -6.22 27.32 26.12
N ILE A 727 -7.16 28.01 26.78
CA ILE A 727 -7.13 28.23 28.23
C ILE A 727 -7.37 26.89 28.96
N ARG A 728 -8.40 26.15 28.56
CA ARG A 728 -8.73 24.83 29.12
C ARG A 728 -7.59 23.83 28.95
N ASP A 729 -6.93 23.84 27.80
CA ASP A 729 -5.79 22.96 27.48
C ASP A 729 -4.49 23.41 28.21
N GLY A 730 -4.54 24.54 28.94
CA GLY A 730 -3.45 25.09 29.74
C GLY A 730 -2.37 25.84 28.95
N ILE A 731 -2.60 26.08 27.66
CA ILE A 731 -1.66 26.71 26.73
C ILE A 731 -1.61 28.22 26.93
N MET A 732 -2.75 28.82 27.26
CA MET A 732 -2.86 30.24 27.64
C MET A 732 -3.43 30.37 29.05
N LYS A 733 -3.01 31.40 29.78
CA LYS A 733 -3.54 31.78 31.10
C LYS A 733 -3.65 33.30 31.20
N ALA A 734 -4.49 33.80 32.10
CA ALA A 734 -4.50 35.22 32.42
C ALA A 734 -3.16 35.63 33.06
N GLU A 735 -2.62 36.79 32.69
CA GLU A 735 -1.39 37.34 33.29
C GLU A 735 -1.54 37.55 34.80
N GLU A 736 -0.53 37.12 35.57
CA GLU A 736 -0.43 37.36 37.01
C GLU A 736 -0.22 38.85 37.31
N GLY A 737 -1.33 39.57 37.35
CA GLY A 737 -1.41 41.01 37.64
C GLY A 737 -2.84 41.51 37.75
N ALA A 738 -3.79 40.85 37.09
CA ALA A 738 -5.22 41.16 37.20
C ALA A 738 -5.85 40.68 38.53
N MET A 739 -5.33 39.60 39.13
CA MET A 739 -5.85 39.01 40.38
C MET A 739 -5.42 39.76 41.66
N ARG A 740 -4.31 40.50 41.67
CA ARG A 740 -3.85 41.23 42.87
C ARG A 740 -4.58 42.55 43.14
N LYS A 741 -5.32 43.10 42.17
CA LYS A 741 -6.09 44.36 42.35
C LYS A 741 -7.50 44.16 42.89
N ALA A 742 -8.00 42.93 42.97
CA ALA A 742 -9.29 42.63 43.59
C ALA A 742 -9.03 41.62 44.71
N GLY A 743 -8.96 42.08 45.97
CA GLY A 743 -8.72 41.24 47.15
C GLY A 743 -9.86 40.24 47.43
N MET A 744 -10.14 39.33 46.51
CA MET A 744 -11.18 38.31 46.59
C MET A 744 -10.56 36.91 46.55
N GLN A 745 -10.97 36.08 47.52
CA GLN A 745 -10.63 34.66 47.60
C GLN A 745 -11.05 33.89 46.34
N GLU A 746 -10.28 32.83 46.05
CA GLU A 746 -10.45 31.87 44.95
C GLU A 746 -11.90 31.39 44.78
N LYS A 747 -12.65 32.07 43.92
CA LYS A 747 -13.73 31.48 43.14
C LYS A 747 -13.48 31.83 41.68
N ALA A 748 -13.55 30.83 40.81
CA ALA A 748 -13.35 30.97 39.38
C ALA A 748 -14.33 32.01 38.81
N VAL A 749 -13.81 33.21 38.52
CA VAL A 749 -14.50 34.22 37.72
C VAL A 749 -14.11 33.97 36.28
N GLU A 750 -15.10 33.81 35.40
CA GLU A 750 -14.89 33.74 33.95
C GLU A 750 -14.09 34.97 33.49
N PRO A 751 -13.05 34.81 32.63
CA PRO A 751 -12.33 35.95 32.11
C PRO A 751 -13.25 36.70 31.13
N THR A 752 -14.00 37.67 31.65
CA THR A 752 -14.69 38.67 30.85
C THR A 752 -13.64 39.47 30.06
N GLY A 753 -13.99 39.84 28.83
CA GLY A 753 -13.06 40.46 27.87
C GLY A 753 -12.33 41.66 28.47
N GLY A 754 -11.02 41.49 28.71
CA GLY A 754 -10.18 42.50 29.35
C GLY A 754 -8.93 41.96 30.06
N ALA A 755 -8.86 40.66 30.36
CA ALA A 755 -7.65 40.05 30.92
C ALA A 755 -6.60 39.81 29.83
N THR A 756 -5.38 40.34 30.00
CA THR A 756 -4.24 40.01 29.15
C THR A 756 -3.92 38.52 29.30
N LEU A 757 -3.89 37.79 28.19
CA LEU A 757 -3.48 36.37 28.18
C LEU A 757 -1.98 36.26 27.93
N ALA A 758 -1.34 35.24 28.51
CA ALA A 758 0.04 34.87 28.27
C ALA A 758 0.17 33.37 28.01
N LEU A 759 1.22 32.97 27.28
CA LEU A 759 1.54 31.56 27.04
C LEU A 759 2.03 30.88 28.34
N SER A 760 1.61 29.64 28.54
CA SER A 760 2.03 28.78 29.66
C SER A 760 2.53 27.42 29.14
N PRO A 761 3.70 27.36 28.46
CA PRO A 761 4.22 26.13 27.88
C PRO A 761 4.48 25.05 28.93
N VAL A 762 4.25 23.79 28.56
CA VAL A 762 4.53 22.61 29.39
C VAL A 762 6.00 22.46 29.73
N ILE A 763 6.91 22.77 28.80
CA ILE A 763 8.35 22.73 29.07
C ILE A 763 8.69 23.88 30.03
N PRO A 764 9.10 23.62 31.29
CA PRO A 764 9.51 24.69 32.19
C PRO A 764 10.88 25.23 31.78
N GLY A 765 11.18 26.47 32.13
CA GLY A 765 12.52 27.02 31.92
C GLY A 765 12.55 28.55 31.86
N PRO A 766 13.77 29.13 31.93
CA PRO A 766 13.97 30.57 31.89
C PRO A 766 13.79 31.17 30.49
N GLU A 767 13.87 30.34 29.43
CA GLU A 767 13.71 30.79 28.05
C GLU A 767 12.32 31.40 27.79
N PRO A 768 12.20 32.33 26.83
CA PRO A 768 10.92 32.92 26.46
C PRO A 768 9.86 31.84 26.14
N PRO A 769 8.59 32.01 26.55
CA PRO A 769 7.55 31.00 26.35
C PRO A 769 7.45 30.42 24.93
N LEU A 770 7.61 31.26 23.90
CA LEU A 770 7.58 30.85 22.50
C LEU A 770 8.64 29.80 22.12
N GLN A 771 9.81 29.84 22.77
CA GLN A 771 10.90 28.89 22.51
C GLN A 771 10.67 27.55 23.22
N ARG A 772 9.80 27.53 24.23
CA ARG A 772 9.47 26.35 25.03
C ARG A 772 8.18 25.64 24.60
N LEU A 773 7.53 26.12 23.53
CA LEU A 773 6.31 25.48 23.03
C LEU A 773 6.60 24.09 22.46
N THR A 774 5.82 23.12 22.93
CA THR A 774 5.82 21.76 22.39
C THR A 774 5.16 21.70 21.00
N LYS A 775 5.31 20.58 20.30
CA LYS A 775 4.64 20.36 19.00
C LYS A 775 3.11 20.39 19.11
N TYR A 776 2.54 19.83 20.18
CA TYR A 776 1.10 19.93 20.42
C TYR A 776 0.68 21.39 20.62
N GLU A 777 1.39 22.14 21.47
CA GLU A 777 1.06 23.54 21.76
C GLU A 777 1.12 24.42 20.50
N ARG A 778 2.18 24.25 19.69
CA ARG A 778 2.30 24.89 18.37
C ARG A 778 1.12 24.55 17.47
N SER A 779 0.76 23.27 17.38
CA SER A 779 -0.39 22.82 16.58
C SER A 779 -1.71 23.45 17.03
N ARG A 780 -1.95 23.54 18.35
CA ARG A 780 -3.17 24.15 18.88
C ARG A 780 -3.23 25.66 18.59
N LEU A 781 -2.10 26.36 18.69
CA LEU A 781 -1.98 27.77 18.34
C LEU A 781 -2.18 27.99 16.83
N GLU A 782 -1.62 27.12 15.99
CA GLU A 782 -1.84 27.18 14.53
C GLU A 782 -3.31 26.98 14.17
N TRP A 783 -3.99 26.01 14.79
CA TRP A 783 -5.42 25.80 14.60
C TRP A 783 -6.27 26.96 15.12
N PHE A 784 -5.85 27.62 16.19
CA PHE A 784 -6.48 28.85 16.65
C PHE A 784 -6.26 30.01 15.66
N ASN A 785 -5.05 30.15 15.11
CA ASN A 785 -4.77 31.13 14.07
C ASN A 785 -5.61 30.87 12.80
N ILE A 786 -5.80 29.61 12.40
CA ILE A 786 -6.71 29.24 11.31
C ILE A 786 -8.15 29.65 11.64
N CYS A 787 -8.60 29.43 12.88
CA CYS A 787 -9.90 29.88 13.35
C CYS A 787 -10.07 31.41 13.22
N ILE A 788 -9.04 32.18 13.60
CA ILE A 788 -9.01 33.64 13.43
C ILE A 788 -9.06 34.02 11.94
N LEU A 789 -8.23 33.38 11.11
CA LEU A 789 -8.18 33.62 9.67
C LEU A 789 -9.55 33.41 9.01
N GLN A 790 -10.22 32.29 9.29
CA GLN A 790 -11.45 31.93 8.57
C GLN A 790 -12.74 32.54 9.16
N ASN A 791 -12.75 32.90 10.45
CA ASN A 791 -13.97 33.42 11.12
C ASN A 791 -13.91 34.93 11.40
N VAL A 792 -12.71 35.51 11.49
CA VAL A 792 -12.51 36.91 11.88
C VAL A 792 -11.90 37.74 10.75
N LEU A 793 -10.75 37.33 10.21
CA LEU A 793 -10.00 38.14 9.24
C LEU A 793 -10.51 38.00 7.80
N TYR A 794 -10.72 36.77 7.33
CA TYR A 794 -11.05 36.43 5.95
C TYR A 794 -12.31 35.53 5.86
N PRO A 795 -13.45 35.98 6.40
CA PRO A 795 -14.67 35.19 6.47
C PRO A 795 -15.14 34.69 5.09
N GLY A 796 -15.27 33.37 4.95
CA GLY A 796 -15.75 32.73 3.70
C GLY A 796 -14.67 32.49 2.63
N ALA A 797 -13.47 33.05 2.79
CA ALA A 797 -12.35 32.80 1.89
C ALA A 797 -11.61 31.49 2.18
N LEU A 798 -11.79 30.95 3.39
CA LEU A 798 -11.11 29.75 3.89
C LEU A 798 -12.10 28.79 4.54
N ASN A 799 -11.91 27.50 4.29
CA ASN A 799 -12.64 26.41 4.92
C ASN A 799 -11.66 25.29 5.33
N ARG A 800 -10.73 25.61 6.22
CA ARG A 800 -9.76 24.64 6.73
C ARG A 800 -10.31 23.96 7.97
N ARG A 801 -10.61 22.66 7.85
CA ARG A 801 -11.17 21.88 8.96
C ARG A 801 -10.10 21.05 9.66
N GLN A 802 -10.17 21.00 10.99
CA GLN A 802 -9.28 20.15 11.78
C GLN A 802 -9.63 18.67 11.57
N HIS A 803 -8.67 17.95 10.99
CA HIS A 803 -8.73 16.51 10.80
C HIS A 803 -7.46 15.89 11.33
N ARG A 804 -7.60 14.77 12.04
CA ARG A 804 -6.46 13.93 12.40
C ARG A 804 -5.80 13.39 11.13
N ASN A 805 -4.48 13.33 11.12
CA ASN A 805 -3.74 12.73 10.01
C ASN A 805 -4.20 11.28 9.81
N PHE A 806 -4.29 10.89 8.54
CA PHE A 806 -4.75 9.56 8.18
C PHE A 806 -3.64 8.56 8.48
N VAL A 807 -3.95 7.63 9.36
CA VAL A 807 -3.20 6.39 9.54
C VAL A 807 -4.20 5.24 9.46
N SER A 808 -3.82 4.21 8.70
CA SER A 808 -4.66 3.01 8.51
C SER A 808 -5.08 2.41 9.84
N VAL A 809 -6.35 2.00 9.95
CA VAL A 809 -6.88 1.28 11.13
C VAL A 809 -6.20 -0.07 11.37
N PHE A 810 -5.51 -0.62 10.36
CA PHE A 810 -4.71 -1.83 10.50
C PHE A 810 -3.35 -1.57 11.16
N LEU A 811 -2.91 -0.30 11.21
CA LEU A 811 -1.65 0.09 11.82
C LEU A 811 -1.84 0.67 13.22
N THR A 812 -2.96 1.29 13.55
CA THR A 812 -3.18 1.83 14.91
C THR A 812 -4.66 2.01 15.21
N THR A 813 -5.03 1.84 16.47
CA THR A 813 -6.36 2.22 16.95
C THR A 813 -6.36 3.70 17.31
N LYS A 814 -7.41 4.44 16.90
CA LYS A 814 -7.56 5.87 17.20
C LYS A 814 -7.55 6.15 18.70
N LYS A 815 -6.76 7.14 19.11
CA LYS A 815 -6.70 7.64 20.49
C LYS A 815 -7.10 9.11 20.50
N SER A 816 -7.59 9.61 21.64
CA SER A 816 -8.09 10.98 21.79
C SER A 816 -7.47 11.73 22.96
N TRP A 817 -6.33 11.25 23.47
CA TRP A 817 -5.67 11.84 24.62
C TRP A 817 -4.29 12.43 24.29
N ARG A 818 -3.79 13.22 25.23
CA ARG A 818 -2.44 13.80 25.29
C ARG A 818 -1.76 13.31 26.57
N ASP A 819 -0.51 12.87 26.48
CA ASP A 819 0.30 12.46 27.63
C ASP A 819 1.46 13.45 27.82
N VAL A 820 1.65 13.94 29.05
CA VAL A 820 2.76 14.80 29.48
C VAL A 820 3.63 14.02 30.46
N TYR A 821 4.88 13.79 30.12
CA TYR A 821 5.80 12.91 30.85
C TYR A 821 6.59 13.67 31.91
N HIS A 822 6.74 13.04 33.08
CA HIS A 822 7.38 13.63 34.26
C HIS A 822 8.67 12.89 34.60
N TYR A 823 9.68 13.64 35.01
CA TYR A 823 11.00 13.11 35.36
C TYR A 823 11.48 13.70 36.66
N ASP A 824 12.30 12.94 37.39
CA ASP A 824 13.06 13.48 38.52
C ASP A 824 14.29 14.27 38.06
N ASP A 825 15.02 14.86 39.01
CA ASP A 825 16.23 15.65 38.76
C ASP A 825 17.37 14.83 38.14
N LYS A 826 17.29 13.49 38.18
CA LYS A 826 18.24 12.56 37.55
C LYS A 826 17.80 12.13 36.15
N GLY A 827 16.69 12.67 35.64
CA GLY A 827 16.13 12.35 34.34
C GLY A 827 15.43 10.98 34.26
N ARG A 828 15.10 10.37 35.41
CA ARG A 828 14.37 9.09 35.46
C ARG A 828 12.88 9.33 35.38
N LEU A 829 12.16 8.53 34.58
CA LEU A 829 10.72 8.67 34.38
C LEU A 829 9.97 8.39 35.70
N THR A 830 9.21 9.37 36.20
CA THR A 830 8.39 9.24 37.42
C THR A 830 6.91 9.01 37.12
N GLY A 831 6.51 9.07 35.85
CA GLY A 831 5.15 8.85 35.39
C GLY A 831 4.73 9.80 34.28
N TRP A 832 3.44 9.87 33.98
CA TRP A 832 2.87 10.88 33.07
C TRP A 832 1.46 11.28 33.50
N THR A 833 1.05 12.47 33.07
CA THR A 833 -0.34 12.92 33.18
C THR A 833 -1.01 12.80 31.82
N ARG A 834 -2.11 12.06 31.77
CA ARG A 834 -2.99 11.95 30.61
C ARG A 834 -4.12 12.96 30.68
N HIS A 835 -4.31 13.69 29.59
CA HIS A 835 -5.42 14.59 29.34
C HIS A 835 -6.37 13.93 28.34
N GLU A 836 -7.59 13.61 28.77
CA GLU A 836 -8.65 13.06 27.93
C GLU A 836 -9.92 13.91 28.08
N GLY A 837 -10.16 14.81 27.12
CA GLY A 837 -11.19 15.83 27.27
C GLY A 837 -10.89 16.78 28.44
N ALA A 838 -11.81 16.88 29.39
CA ALA A 838 -11.61 17.66 30.63
C ALA A 838 -10.93 16.86 31.75
N GLU A 839 -10.84 15.54 31.62
CA GLU A 839 -10.27 14.68 32.66
C GLU A 839 -8.74 14.70 32.63
N ARG A 840 -8.15 14.68 33.82
CA ARG A 840 -6.70 14.53 34.04
C ARG A 840 -6.47 13.31 34.91
N LYS A 841 -5.65 12.39 34.44
CA LYS A 841 -5.34 11.12 35.10
C LYS A 841 -3.83 10.95 35.18
N ASP A 842 -3.32 10.64 36.36
CA ASP A 842 -1.89 10.41 36.56
C ASP A 842 -1.57 8.92 36.46
N PHE A 843 -0.43 8.62 35.87
CA PHE A 843 0.06 7.27 35.66
C PHE A 843 1.46 7.13 36.26
N THR A 844 1.70 5.96 36.83
CA THR A 844 3.01 5.51 37.31
C THR A 844 3.94 5.16 36.14
N PRO A 845 5.27 5.09 36.33
CA PRO A 845 6.22 4.74 35.27
C PRO A 845 5.94 3.38 34.59
N ASP A 846 5.37 2.44 35.36
CA ASP A 846 4.98 1.09 34.95
C ASP A 846 3.53 1.01 34.42
N GLY A 847 2.89 2.16 34.19
CA GLY A 847 1.64 2.31 33.45
C GLY A 847 0.35 2.07 34.20
N ALA A 848 0.38 1.97 35.53
CA ALA A 848 -0.82 1.91 36.36
C ALA A 848 -1.39 3.32 36.62
N LEU A 849 -2.72 3.44 36.57
CA LEU A 849 -3.50 4.64 36.87
C LEU A 849 -3.46 4.93 38.37
N VAL A 850 -2.91 6.07 38.78
CA VAL A 850 -2.79 6.47 40.17
C VAL A 850 -4.18 6.73 40.77
N THR A 851 -4.50 6.05 41.86
CA THR A 851 -5.76 6.23 42.62
C THR A 851 -5.54 7.02 43.90
N ARG A 852 -4.32 6.96 44.48
CA ARG A 852 -3.97 7.69 45.70
C ARG A 852 -2.51 8.14 45.69
N LYS A 853 -2.27 9.35 46.19
CA LYS A 853 -0.94 9.96 46.35
C LYS A 853 -0.61 10.24 47.81
N ASP A 854 0.68 10.27 48.14
CA ASP A 854 1.16 10.82 49.41
C ASP A 854 1.28 12.36 49.38
N ALA A 855 1.72 12.95 50.49
CA ALA A 855 1.92 14.39 50.63
C ALA A 855 3.00 14.99 49.71
N LEU A 856 3.90 14.16 49.17
CA LEU A 856 4.95 14.56 48.23
C LEU A 856 4.51 14.38 46.77
N GLY A 857 3.24 14.01 46.53
CA GLY A 857 2.65 13.80 45.21
C GLY A 857 2.98 12.46 44.56
N ARG A 858 3.62 11.54 45.29
CA ARG A 858 4.03 10.22 44.78
C ARG A 858 2.87 9.24 44.90
N ALA A 859 2.75 8.30 43.96
CA ALA A 859 1.69 7.29 43.99
C ALA A 859 1.91 6.33 45.16
N ILE A 860 0.91 6.14 46.03
CA ILE A 860 0.94 5.07 47.05
C ILE A 860 0.00 3.92 46.68
N GLU A 861 -0.93 4.18 45.77
CA GLU A 861 -1.87 3.21 45.24
C GLU A 861 -2.17 3.54 43.76
N ALA A 862 -2.13 2.54 42.89
CA ALA A 862 -2.48 2.66 41.49
C ALA A 862 -3.14 1.38 40.98
N ARG A 863 -3.96 1.47 39.93
CA ARG A 863 -4.68 0.35 39.33
C ARG A 863 -4.14 0.06 37.93
N THR A 864 -3.98 -1.21 37.55
CA THR A 864 -3.62 -1.59 36.18
C THR A 864 -4.63 -1.03 35.18
N VAL A 865 -4.24 -0.95 33.90
CA VAL A 865 -5.08 -0.36 32.85
C VAL A 865 -5.13 -1.27 31.64
N ASP A 866 -6.35 -1.58 31.21
CA ASP A 866 -6.61 -2.31 29.97
C ASP A 866 -6.93 -1.33 28.85
N TYR A 867 -6.25 -1.50 27.72
CA TYR A 867 -6.46 -0.70 26.51
C TYR A 867 -7.34 -1.46 25.54
N LEU A 868 -8.64 -1.18 25.55
CA LEU A 868 -9.61 -1.92 24.74
C LEU A 868 -10.11 -1.06 23.58
N ALA A 869 -10.24 -1.66 22.41
CA ALA A 869 -10.79 -0.99 21.25
C ALA A 869 -12.31 -1.14 21.24
N GLU A 870 -13.02 -0.02 21.24
CA GLU A 870 -14.48 0.07 21.24
C GLU A 870 -15.02 0.75 19.98
N GLY A 871 -16.26 0.42 19.60
CA GLY A 871 -16.90 0.87 18.37
C GLY A 871 -17.02 -0.25 17.31
N GLY A 872 -17.67 0.05 16.18
CA GLY A 872 -17.81 -0.92 15.09
C GLY A 872 -16.45 -1.35 14.51
N GLU A 873 -16.40 -2.51 13.85
CA GLU A 873 -15.15 -3.13 13.37
C GLU A 873 -14.26 -2.22 12.49
N ARG A 874 -14.83 -1.19 11.83
CA ARG A 874 -14.18 -0.47 10.72
C ARG A 874 -14.25 1.05 10.80
N GLN A 875 -15.40 1.61 11.16
CA GLN A 875 -15.60 3.05 11.32
C GLN A 875 -15.83 3.39 12.79
N GLY A 876 -15.12 4.41 13.28
CA GLY A 876 -15.30 4.91 14.64
C GLY A 876 -14.65 4.08 15.75
N ARG A 877 -13.81 3.08 15.42
CA ARG A 877 -13.07 2.31 16.41
C ARG A 877 -12.08 3.22 17.16
N THR A 878 -12.22 3.31 18.47
CA THR A 878 -11.38 4.12 19.35
C THR A 878 -10.80 3.26 20.47
N LEU A 879 -9.57 3.56 20.87
CA LEU A 879 -8.93 2.93 22.01
C LEU A 879 -9.45 3.61 23.28
N LYS A 880 -9.78 2.82 24.30
CA LYS A 880 -10.22 3.27 25.61
C LYS A 880 -9.32 2.69 26.68
N SER A 881 -8.88 3.52 27.61
CA SER A 881 -8.19 3.08 28.82
C SER A 881 -9.21 2.77 29.91
N LYS A 882 -9.35 1.50 30.29
CA LYS A 882 -10.22 1.05 31.37
C LYS A 882 -9.41 0.59 32.57
N PRO A 883 -9.88 0.83 33.80
CA PRO A 883 -9.26 0.24 34.98
C PRO A 883 -9.27 -1.29 34.88
N GLY A 884 -8.11 -1.91 35.04
CA GLY A 884 -7.90 -3.36 35.05
C GLY A 884 -8.28 -3.98 36.40
N ASP A 885 -7.86 -5.22 36.65
CA ASP A 885 -8.29 -6.00 37.81
C ASP A 885 -7.32 -6.00 39.00
N THR A 886 -6.22 -5.27 38.91
CA THR A 886 -5.13 -5.33 39.89
C THR A 886 -4.81 -3.95 40.45
N ILE A 887 -4.80 -3.83 41.78
CA ILE A 887 -4.32 -2.67 42.53
C ILE A 887 -2.86 -2.94 42.94
N ARG A 888 -1.99 -1.93 42.78
CA ARG A 888 -0.59 -1.90 43.15
C ARG A 888 -0.39 -0.88 44.25
N HIS A 889 0.22 -1.31 45.36
CA HIS A 889 0.60 -0.43 46.46
C HIS A 889 2.11 -0.18 46.41
N TYR A 890 2.52 1.09 46.52
CA TYR A 890 3.92 1.50 46.35
C TYR A 890 4.55 1.91 47.67
N ALA A 891 5.82 1.53 47.85
CA ALA A 891 6.67 1.96 48.95
C ALA A 891 7.91 2.69 48.44
N TYR A 892 8.43 3.61 49.25
CA TYR A 892 9.56 4.47 48.93
C TYR A 892 10.60 4.38 50.05
N ASP A 893 11.89 4.37 49.70
CA ASP A 893 12.97 4.23 50.68
C ASP A 893 13.28 5.54 51.45
N GLY A 894 12.66 6.66 51.07
CA GLY A 894 12.75 7.96 51.72
C GLY A 894 12.16 9.09 50.87
N ASP A 895 12.21 10.34 51.32
CA ASP A 895 11.60 11.49 50.61
C ASP A 895 12.24 11.83 49.26
N GLN A 896 13.51 11.45 49.08
CA GLN A 896 14.25 11.63 47.82
C GLN A 896 13.99 10.52 46.80
N ASP A 897 13.35 9.42 47.20
CA ASP A 897 12.93 8.38 46.28
C ASP A 897 11.62 8.79 45.59
N ARG A 898 11.72 9.04 44.28
CA ARG A 898 10.59 9.44 43.42
C ARG A 898 10.05 8.31 42.55
N LEU A 899 10.71 7.15 42.54
CA LEU A 899 10.30 6.00 41.72
C LEU A 899 9.53 4.98 42.55
N GLY A 900 10.02 4.72 43.77
CA GLY A 900 9.46 3.69 44.63
C GLY A 900 9.54 2.30 44.02
N ARG A 901 8.87 1.36 44.68
CA ARG A 901 8.68 -0.01 44.20
C ARG A 901 7.28 -0.50 44.56
N VAL A 902 6.75 -1.42 43.75
CA VAL A 902 5.52 -2.14 44.11
C VAL A 902 5.80 -3.00 45.34
N ALA A 903 5.20 -2.63 46.47
CA ALA A 903 5.34 -3.32 47.75
C ALA A 903 4.49 -4.59 47.79
N HIS A 904 3.25 -4.49 47.31
CA HIS A 904 2.36 -5.64 47.10
C HIS A 904 1.26 -5.29 46.09
N THR A 905 0.54 -6.32 45.63
CA THR A 905 -0.61 -6.19 44.73
C THR A 905 -1.82 -6.89 45.31
N GLU A 906 -3.00 -6.37 45.05
CA GLU A 906 -4.28 -7.01 45.42
C GLU A 906 -5.27 -6.96 44.25
N LYS A 907 -6.29 -7.81 44.30
CA LYS A 907 -7.35 -7.83 43.29
C LYS A 907 -8.31 -6.66 43.52
N ALA A 908 -8.59 -5.89 42.48
CA ALA A 908 -9.55 -4.82 42.52
C ALA A 908 -10.97 -5.36 42.81
N PRO A 909 -11.81 -4.63 43.56
CA PRO A 909 -13.23 -4.95 43.71
C PRO A 909 -13.89 -5.01 42.32
N GLN A 910 -14.79 -5.99 42.13
CA GLN A 910 -15.55 -6.17 40.88
C GLN A 910 -16.45 -4.97 40.58
#